data_AF-A0A0P9MQ52-F1
#
_entry.id   AF-A0A0P9MQ52-F1
#
_cell.length_a   1.000
_cell.length_b   1.000
_cell.length_c   1.000
_cell.angle_alpha   90.00
_cell.angle_beta   90.00
_cell.angle_gamma   90.00
#
_symmetry.space_group_name_H-M   'P 1'
#
loop_
_entity.id
_entity.type
_entity.pdbx_description
1 polymer ?
#
loop_
_entity_poly.entity_id
_entity_poly.type
_entity_poly.pdbx_seq_one_letter_code
_entity_poly.pdbx_strand_id
1 'polypeptide(L)'
;MEKLNNIEIRTLLNEEFGAGQPGIAPRLIALRAHLVARARTTRAWLFESRYRALKVADTDGAQTLQQAFSGLPPLVVEELASHASPAERLQLTTERRVPLRMAEEASAYLQQVRLARAYEGLYLTSVSSADTDCLALHSLEALAQWPSQVRLEVHNRFFGGQLLDSIGAQEAPVRKVLFKDGNRYETRDADDQHLHGLDDLYSSVLHALPDAERSQLGFAHTGQGQALEALIQKNPLPRQTLAPLLNMQALKPGSKSPMRLADGRLGYPLSGNGRTDWHMTDESLLDKIRLLELEDAFPEDILSRLRHTGRDNRAIDERLNSLLGEQMMLRESLDAWTFEVVAMPPMSQAHIDSRARISEAIWNHWRINNLPEIGRTLEPLYLQQVSLTDFPRHLPDFVYTRVSGLYLENTSIEPRVRPGAELSTPVATDLPRQLTNSFELGHFLQRFPHTRSLILVGEPGAGADPQLSAFLNLPQQVSSVLPQLTELGLINQSIFLDQAQMDHLRDMPDLRSLNLSGNRLVSLLPMDLGWLHLDRLILERVGMHRWPSWLTDIIPNNIRELSVAHNNLTELPDWILDNPLNPEHQTLIDLRGNSLSRHTVMHARINEAVPDCSFRFLMDTPLAVQAAINMQLREGAELSAALDQWTHASNSLAITSERTIEARREIGRILTDHWRAFSLGQIHRPLRLENLSLVDFPRQLPEFFYRQIRYLRLSRVTATGSDLDQLLRRMTDLNSLEMNGYVAPLLQLPPALLELRSLRSLLLIDQGMVIEQKHIDFFSRIPTLARLELDGNRMGAISDLSALSNTALNWLSLNNVGLTEWPTWVNDMIPAHLGTLLLEGNLITDLPEHILANPGSESAHTEISLLNNPLSEDSMRRAHFSESYGRSFTFDMDLPPELAAMDWTEQHDSDSSISDYESEDSRASTPEPVTAEPWLDDSSPLIAARRALWEQLEISDHNRRLLDLIGSLRHSADYRNTANRAALQERVWRVLGAVSQDPQLGMTLSAIAEEPLRLFRDNNTCPDGILLEFNQMEVMVFIRQSLHDVVPEQRGALLYRLTTRLYRLSELDAAAREQTGSRDEAEVRLAYRIHWASALDLPVPPEGMLYQAHAAIRPGEFDTALLRVQSGEEQGEPFLRFAEQQDYWINYLRETHAGRFDALERIYRTDLTRLTDEFEQRNISLDNPEYEKRIREFEASFKAQQTMLIRELTNAEGLEHH
;
A
#
# COMPACT_ATOMS: atom_id res chain seq x y z
N MET A 1 28.72 22.57 11.68
CA MET A 1 27.47 23.38 11.70
C MET A 1 27.01 23.71 13.12
N GLU A 2 27.21 22.83 14.09
CA GLU A 2 26.77 23.02 15.51
C GLU A 2 27.32 24.26 16.23
N LYS A 3 28.39 24.89 15.72
CA LYS A 3 29.01 26.09 16.31
C LYS A 3 28.69 27.39 15.57
N LEU A 4 27.93 27.33 14.48
CA LEU A 4 27.59 28.47 13.64
C LEU A 4 26.14 28.89 13.87
N ASN A 5 25.87 30.18 13.87
CA ASN A 5 24.51 30.69 13.96
C ASN A 5 23.76 30.52 12.61
N ASN A 6 22.43 30.61 12.63
CA ASN A 6 21.61 30.34 11.44
C ASN A 6 21.91 31.31 10.27
N ILE A 7 22.37 32.53 10.53
CA ILE A 7 22.73 33.51 9.49
C ILE A 7 24.05 33.09 8.83
N GLU A 8 25.02 32.65 9.63
CA GLU A 8 26.30 32.11 9.15
C GLU A 8 26.09 30.84 8.32
N ILE A 9 25.20 29.94 8.76
CA ILE A 9 24.87 28.71 8.01
C ILE A 9 24.23 29.05 6.67
N ARG A 10 23.26 29.98 6.65
CA ARG A 10 22.60 30.43 5.40
C ARG A 10 23.60 31.06 4.44
N THR A 11 24.52 31.87 4.96
CA THR A 11 25.57 32.52 4.16
C THR A 11 26.57 31.49 3.63
N LEU A 12 26.94 30.49 4.44
CA LEU A 12 27.85 29.41 4.05
C LEU A 12 27.26 28.50 2.97
N LEU A 13 25.94 28.30 2.98
CA LEU A 13 25.20 27.39 2.09
C LEU A 13 24.46 28.10 0.95
N ASN A 14 24.57 29.44 0.83
CA ASN A 14 23.84 30.25 -0.16
C ASN A 14 22.31 29.99 -0.18
N GLU A 15 21.69 29.83 0.99
CA GLU A 15 20.23 29.64 1.09
C GLU A 15 19.46 30.94 0.77
N GLU A 16 18.40 30.87 -0.05
CA GLU A 16 17.58 32.03 -0.43
C GLU A 16 16.84 32.66 0.77
N PHE A 17 16.75 34.00 0.78
CA PHE A 17 16.10 34.76 1.84
C PHE A 17 14.57 34.60 1.75
N GLY A 18 13.99 33.77 2.62
CA GLY A 18 12.53 33.60 2.76
C GLY A 18 12.01 32.18 2.54
N ALA A 19 12.83 31.25 2.04
CA ALA A 19 12.49 29.84 2.03
C ALA A 19 12.50 29.26 3.47
N GLY A 20 11.51 28.44 3.80
CA GLY A 20 11.39 27.78 5.11
C GLY A 20 12.67 27.04 5.52
N GLN A 21 12.89 26.87 6.84
CA GLN A 21 14.13 26.28 7.35
C GLN A 21 14.26 24.80 6.90
N PRO A 22 15.24 24.46 6.04
CA PRO A 22 15.49 23.06 5.69
C PRO A 22 16.02 22.31 6.91
N GLY A 23 15.62 21.05 7.06
CA GLY A 23 16.15 20.17 8.12
C GLY A 23 17.68 20.01 8.07
N ILE A 24 18.26 19.50 9.15
CA ILE A 24 19.73 19.32 9.26
C ILE A 24 20.28 18.40 8.15
N ALA A 25 19.55 17.35 7.77
CA ALA A 25 19.97 16.39 6.75
C ALA A 25 20.22 17.04 5.36
N PRO A 26 19.28 17.80 4.77
CA PRO A 26 19.52 18.48 3.49
C PRO A 26 20.63 19.54 3.58
N ARG A 27 20.78 20.26 4.70
CA ARG A 27 21.90 21.19 4.92
C ARG A 27 23.25 20.48 4.94
N LEU A 28 23.30 19.26 5.49
CA LEU A 28 24.51 18.44 5.53
C LEU A 28 24.91 17.96 4.13
N ILE A 29 23.93 17.61 3.30
CA ILE A 29 24.13 17.25 1.90
C ILE A 29 24.68 18.47 1.12
N ALA A 30 24.07 19.64 1.27
CA ALA A 30 24.52 20.87 0.63
C ALA A 30 25.93 21.29 1.07
N LEU A 31 26.23 21.20 2.38
CA LEU A 31 27.57 21.48 2.89
C LEU A 31 28.60 20.51 2.34
N ARG A 32 28.28 19.20 2.28
CA ARG A 32 29.15 18.19 1.68
C ARG A 32 29.39 18.52 0.21
N ALA A 33 28.36 18.88 -0.55
CA ALA A 33 28.50 19.28 -1.95
C ALA A 33 29.41 20.52 -2.10
N HIS A 34 29.25 21.55 -1.27
CA HIS A 34 30.12 22.74 -1.29
C HIS A 34 31.57 22.43 -0.90
N LEU A 35 31.78 21.59 0.12
CA LEU A 35 33.12 21.16 0.52
C LEU A 35 33.79 20.31 -0.55
N VAL A 36 33.04 19.40 -1.20
CA VAL A 36 33.54 18.61 -2.34
C VAL A 36 33.90 19.52 -3.51
N ALA A 37 33.04 20.48 -3.86
CA ALA A 37 33.31 21.45 -4.90
C ALA A 37 34.57 22.28 -4.60
N ARG A 38 34.70 22.77 -3.36
CA ARG A 38 35.86 23.54 -2.94
C ARG A 38 37.13 22.70 -2.90
N ALA A 39 37.06 21.47 -2.39
CA ALA A 39 38.17 20.52 -2.39
C ALA A 39 38.64 20.16 -3.80
N ARG A 40 37.72 20.05 -4.78
CA ARG A 40 38.07 19.89 -6.20
C ARG A 40 38.82 21.11 -6.73
N THR A 41 38.38 22.33 -6.40
CA THR A 41 39.07 23.57 -6.85
C THR A 41 40.40 23.83 -6.15
N THR A 42 40.61 23.35 -4.92
CA THR A 42 41.86 23.53 -4.15
C THR A 42 42.71 22.27 -4.10
N ARG A 43 42.45 21.29 -4.99
CA ARG A 43 43.03 19.94 -4.94
C ARG A 43 44.56 19.96 -4.97
N ALA A 44 45.16 20.79 -5.83
CA ALA A 44 46.62 20.96 -5.92
C ALA A 44 47.23 21.48 -4.61
N TRP A 45 46.60 22.47 -3.98
CA TRP A 45 47.06 23.02 -2.71
C TRP A 45 46.88 22.02 -1.55
N LEU A 46 45.78 21.26 -1.53
CA LEU A 46 45.54 20.22 -0.53
C LEU A 46 46.57 19.08 -0.64
N PHE A 47 46.88 18.67 -1.88
CA PHE A 47 47.92 17.68 -2.17
C PHE A 47 49.29 18.17 -1.68
N GLU A 48 49.71 19.39 -2.07
CA GLU A 48 50.96 20.00 -1.60
C GLU A 48 51.02 20.16 -0.08
N SER A 49 49.93 20.61 0.54
CA SER A 49 49.85 20.77 2.00
C SER A 49 50.00 19.43 2.72
N ARG A 50 49.39 18.35 2.20
CA ARG A 50 49.51 17.00 2.77
C ARG A 50 50.88 16.41 2.53
N TYR A 51 51.43 16.59 1.32
CA TYR A 51 52.77 16.16 0.96
C TYR A 51 53.84 16.82 1.87
N ARG A 52 53.68 18.12 2.19
CA ARG A 52 54.56 18.84 3.14
C ARG A 52 54.30 18.51 4.60
N ALA A 53 53.10 18.05 4.95
CA ALA A 53 52.73 17.68 6.32
C ALA A 53 53.28 16.30 6.73
N LEU A 54 53.78 15.49 5.78
CA LEU A 54 54.57 14.30 6.05
C LEU A 54 55.93 14.71 6.66
N LYS A 55 55.94 15.03 7.96
CA LYS A 55 57.15 15.35 8.73
C LYS A 55 58.03 14.11 8.90
N VAL A 56 59.34 14.31 8.78
CA VAL A 56 60.42 13.37 9.10
C VAL A 56 60.98 13.68 10.49
N ALA A 57 61.46 12.64 11.19
CA ALA A 57 62.10 12.71 12.50
C ALA A 57 63.46 13.47 12.44
N ASP A 58 63.95 13.94 13.59
CA ASP A 58 65.24 14.66 13.73
C ASP A 58 66.45 13.72 13.47
N THR A 59 66.70 13.34 12.22
CA THR A 59 67.93 12.63 11.84
C THR A 59 69.10 13.61 11.77
N ASP A 60 70.15 13.36 12.55
CA ASP A 60 71.35 14.19 12.61
C ASP A 60 71.96 14.42 11.21
N GLY A 61 71.94 15.68 10.74
CA GLY A 61 72.50 16.09 9.45
C GLY A 61 71.50 16.16 8.29
N ALA A 62 70.25 15.69 8.47
CA ALA A 62 69.19 15.76 7.47
C ALA A 62 68.83 17.21 7.08
N GLN A 63 68.81 18.14 8.04
CA GLN A 63 68.54 19.55 7.76
C GLN A 63 69.57 20.19 6.82
N THR A 64 70.85 19.82 6.95
CA THR A 64 71.93 20.32 6.06
C THR A 64 71.73 19.82 4.63
N LEU A 65 71.35 18.54 4.47
CA LEU A 65 71.04 17.95 3.16
C LEU A 65 69.79 18.58 2.53
N GLN A 66 68.71 18.76 3.30
CA GLN A 66 67.47 19.40 2.83
C GLN A 66 67.70 20.86 2.39
N GLN A 67 68.58 21.60 3.08
CA GLN A 67 68.92 22.97 2.72
C GLN A 67 69.77 23.05 1.45
N ALA A 68 70.73 22.13 1.28
CA ALA A 68 71.58 22.08 0.10
C ALA A 68 70.83 21.60 -1.15
N PHE A 69 69.85 20.70 -0.97
CA PHE A 69 69.07 20.07 -2.05
C PHE A 69 67.57 20.17 -1.76
N SER A 70 67.03 21.38 -1.85
CA SER A 70 65.65 21.73 -1.45
C SER A 70 64.52 21.00 -2.20
N GLY A 71 64.81 20.41 -3.36
CA GLY A 71 63.84 19.63 -4.14
C GLY A 71 63.69 18.17 -3.73
N LEU A 72 64.50 17.68 -2.76
CA LEU A 72 64.42 16.28 -2.32
C LEU A 72 63.24 16.05 -1.36
N PRO A 73 62.48 14.96 -1.53
CA PRO A 73 61.49 14.52 -0.56
C PRO A 73 62.13 14.27 0.82
N PRO A 74 61.46 14.64 1.93
CA PRO A 74 62.00 14.45 3.28
C PRO A 74 62.45 13.02 3.59
N LEU A 75 61.69 12.01 3.12
CA LEU A 75 62.03 10.59 3.30
C LEU A 75 63.35 10.20 2.62
N VAL A 76 63.63 10.78 1.44
CA VAL A 76 64.89 10.54 0.73
C VAL A 76 66.05 11.21 1.48
N VAL A 77 65.82 12.39 2.06
CA VAL A 77 66.82 13.09 2.88
C VAL A 77 67.15 12.31 4.15
N GLU A 78 66.16 11.71 4.81
CA GLU A 78 66.35 10.82 5.96
C GLU A 78 67.14 9.57 5.59
N GLU A 79 66.77 8.91 4.49
CA GLU A 79 67.48 7.72 4.02
C GLU A 79 68.95 8.04 3.72
N LEU A 80 69.22 9.15 3.02
CA LEU A 80 70.58 9.63 2.73
C LEU A 80 71.36 9.95 4.02
N ALA A 81 70.73 10.60 4.99
CA ALA A 81 71.35 10.94 6.28
C ALA A 81 71.64 9.70 7.14
N SER A 82 70.72 8.73 7.17
CA SER A 82 70.84 7.49 7.96
C SER A 82 72.02 6.62 7.49
N HIS A 83 72.32 6.65 6.19
CA HIS A 83 73.42 5.93 5.57
C HIS A 83 74.75 6.72 5.54
N ALA A 84 74.84 7.82 6.28
CA ALA A 84 76.08 8.54 6.48
C ALA A 84 77.06 7.73 7.32
N SER A 85 78.32 7.64 6.88
CA SER A 85 79.42 7.13 7.73
C SER A 85 79.68 8.08 8.90
N PRO A 86 80.33 7.64 9.99
CA PRO A 86 80.60 8.49 11.14
C PRO A 86 81.36 9.79 10.80
N ALA A 87 82.29 9.75 9.83
CA ALA A 87 83.01 10.93 9.36
C ALA A 87 82.13 11.89 8.55
N GLU A 88 81.23 11.35 7.71
CA GLU A 88 80.28 12.13 6.91
C GLU A 88 79.20 12.77 7.79
N ARG A 89 78.73 12.07 8.83
CA ARG A 89 77.79 12.65 9.82
C ARG A 89 78.39 13.85 10.53
N LEU A 90 79.66 13.78 10.91
CA LEU A 90 80.35 14.90 11.56
C LEU A 90 80.42 16.12 10.63
N GLN A 91 80.70 15.92 9.32
CA GLN A 91 80.70 16.98 8.32
C GLN A 91 79.30 17.60 8.12
N LEU A 92 78.25 16.77 8.11
CA LEU A 92 76.87 17.23 7.95
C LEU A 92 76.36 18.04 9.15
N THR A 93 76.68 17.61 10.38
CA THR A 93 76.16 18.25 11.61
C THR A 93 77.02 19.40 12.12
N THR A 94 78.35 19.25 12.05
CA THR A 94 79.30 20.19 12.67
C THR A 94 79.80 21.21 11.66
N GLU A 95 80.21 20.77 10.48
CA GLU A 95 80.74 21.66 9.42
C GLU A 95 79.63 22.22 8.51
N ARG A 96 78.40 21.70 8.63
CA ARG A 96 77.24 22.02 7.77
C ARG A 96 77.56 21.95 6.28
N ARG A 97 78.40 21.00 5.88
CA ARG A 97 78.79 20.75 4.49
C ARG A 97 78.35 19.37 4.06
N VAL A 98 77.82 19.26 2.84
CA VAL A 98 77.44 17.97 2.26
C VAL A 98 78.67 17.29 1.64
N PRO A 99 79.04 16.07 2.08
CA PRO A 99 80.13 15.31 1.48
C PRO A 99 79.86 14.98 0.01
N LEU A 100 80.91 14.96 -0.83
CA LEU A 100 80.78 14.79 -2.28
C LEU A 100 79.94 13.55 -2.67
N ARG A 101 80.18 12.41 -2.01
CA ARG A 101 79.44 11.16 -2.25
C ARG A 101 77.93 11.31 -2.06
N MET A 102 77.51 12.04 -1.03
CA MET A 102 76.10 12.31 -0.76
C MET A 102 75.54 13.39 -1.68
N ALA A 103 76.35 14.38 -2.05
CA ALA A 103 75.95 15.39 -3.02
C ALA A 103 75.67 14.78 -4.41
N GLU A 104 76.49 13.80 -4.83
CA GLU A 104 76.29 13.03 -6.07
C GLU A 104 75.01 12.18 -6.01
N GLU A 105 74.77 11.46 -4.92
CA GLU A 105 73.54 10.66 -4.72
C GLU A 105 72.28 11.54 -4.63
N ALA A 106 72.35 12.63 -3.87
CA ALA A 106 71.27 13.63 -3.75
C ALA A 106 70.92 14.25 -5.12
N SER A 107 71.93 14.56 -5.93
CA SER A 107 71.74 15.11 -7.27
C SER A 107 71.08 14.10 -8.22
N ALA A 108 71.48 12.82 -8.15
CA ALA A 108 70.84 11.75 -8.93
C ALA A 108 69.37 11.55 -8.53
N TYR A 109 69.07 11.56 -7.22
CA TYR A 109 67.70 11.50 -6.73
C TYR A 109 66.85 12.68 -7.16
N LEU A 110 67.38 13.90 -7.16
CA LEU A 110 66.65 15.07 -7.65
C LEU A 110 66.22 14.92 -9.11
N GLN A 111 67.06 14.32 -9.96
CA GLN A 111 66.70 14.04 -11.36
C GLN A 111 65.56 13.00 -11.44
N GLN A 112 65.62 11.92 -10.64
CA GLN A 112 64.55 10.92 -10.58
C GLN A 112 63.24 11.48 -10.02
N VAL A 113 63.31 12.35 -9.02
CA VAL A 113 62.15 13.04 -8.45
C VAL A 113 61.52 13.95 -9.50
N ARG A 114 62.32 14.73 -10.23
CA ARG A 114 61.81 15.59 -11.31
C ARG A 114 61.12 14.77 -12.43
N LEU A 115 61.70 13.64 -12.82
CA LEU A 115 61.06 12.70 -13.74
C LEU A 115 59.75 12.14 -13.15
N ALA A 116 59.75 11.67 -11.90
CA ALA A 116 58.55 11.17 -11.24
C ALA A 116 57.43 12.23 -11.22
N ARG A 117 57.75 13.49 -10.91
CA ARG A 117 56.80 14.61 -10.94
C ARG A 117 56.20 14.86 -12.34
N ALA A 118 57.00 14.72 -13.40
CA ALA A 118 56.51 14.85 -14.77
C ALA A 118 55.42 13.80 -15.07
N TYR A 119 55.64 12.54 -14.68
CA TYR A 119 54.67 11.44 -14.85
C TYR A 119 53.50 11.53 -13.88
N GLU A 120 53.72 11.95 -12.63
CA GLU A 120 52.63 12.20 -11.68
C GLU A 120 51.63 13.18 -12.28
N GLY A 121 52.08 14.27 -12.91
CA GLY A 121 51.18 15.22 -13.57
C GLY A 121 50.44 14.65 -14.79
N LEU A 122 50.91 13.55 -15.38
CA LEU A 122 50.24 12.87 -16.49
C LEU A 122 49.05 12.02 -16.03
N TYR A 123 49.13 11.45 -14.81
CA TYR A 123 48.10 10.56 -14.25
C TYR A 123 47.26 11.19 -13.15
N LEU A 124 47.78 12.22 -12.46
CA LEU A 124 47.12 12.90 -11.35
C LEU A 124 46.64 14.28 -11.79
N THR A 125 45.33 14.46 -11.82
CA THR A 125 44.66 15.76 -12.05
C THR A 125 44.97 16.85 -11.02
N SER A 126 45.79 16.55 -10.00
CA SER A 126 46.15 17.46 -8.90
C SER A 126 47.50 18.15 -9.12
N VAL A 127 48.28 17.69 -10.10
CA VAL A 127 49.66 18.13 -10.35
C VAL A 127 49.79 18.40 -11.84
N SER A 128 50.38 19.52 -12.21
CA SER A 128 50.67 19.85 -13.60
C SER A 128 51.95 20.66 -13.63
N SER A 129 52.89 20.29 -14.49
CA SER A 129 54.17 21.00 -14.62
C SER A 129 54.52 21.17 -16.10
N ALA A 130 55.40 22.12 -16.40
CA ALA A 130 55.93 22.25 -17.77
C ALA A 130 56.63 20.96 -18.25
N ASP A 131 57.23 20.20 -17.33
CA ASP A 131 57.84 18.91 -17.63
C ASP A 131 56.78 17.85 -18.00
N THR A 132 55.57 17.94 -17.44
CA THR A 132 54.42 17.10 -17.78
C THR A 132 53.90 17.42 -19.19
N ASP A 133 53.81 18.71 -19.53
CA ASP A 133 53.37 19.13 -20.87
C ASP A 133 54.37 18.68 -21.94
N CYS A 134 55.67 18.79 -21.64
CA CYS A 134 56.74 18.27 -22.50
C CYS A 134 56.62 16.75 -22.66
N LEU A 135 56.41 16.01 -21.57
CA LEU A 135 56.14 14.57 -21.63
C LEU A 135 54.94 14.25 -22.53
N ALA A 136 53.80 14.95 -22.36
CA ALA A 136 52.61 14.70 -23.16
C ALA A 136 52.82 14.99 -24.66
N LEU A 137 53.44 16.12 -25.00
CA LEU A 137 53.73 16.52 -26.39
C LEU A 137 54.68 15.56 -27.09
N HIS A 138 55.77 15.15 -26.44
CA HIS A 138 56.73 14.24 -27.04
C HIS A 138 56.26 12.77 -27.03
N SER A 139 55.35 12.41 -26.13
CA SER A 139 54.64 11.12 -26.21
C SER A 139 53.66 11.07 -27.39
N LEU A 140 53.04 12.20 -27.71
CA LEU A 140 52.17 12.36 -28.87
C LEU A 140 52.96 12.22 -30.19
N GLU A 141 54.15 12.83 -30.29
CA GLU A 141 55.05 12.66 -31.46
C GLU A 141 55.53 11.21 -31.63
N ALA A 142 55.67 10.47 -30.52
CA ALA A 142 56.10 9.06 -30.54
C ALA A 142 55.01 8.06 -30.98
N LEU A 143 53.77 8.50 -31.19
CA LEU A 143 52.70 7.63 -31.68
C LEU A 143 52.98 7.18 -33.12
N ALA A 144 52.79 5.88 -33.41
CA ALA A 144 53.09 5.29 -34.72
C ALA A 144 52.31 5.93 -35.90
N GLN A 145 51.19 6.59 -35.62
CA GLN A 145 50.33 7.24 -36.62
C GLN A 145 50.46 8.77 -36.63
N TRP A 146 51.44 9.35 -35.93
CA TRP A 146 51.64 10.80 -35.88
C TRP A 146 51.86 11.39 -37.29
N PRO A 147 51.10 12.44 -37.68
CA PRO A 147 51.17 13.02 -39.02
C PRO A 147 52.50 13.74 -39.26
N SER A 148 53.34 13.20 -40.15
CA SER A 148 54.64 13.79 -40.53
C SER A 148 54.55 15.17 -41.21
N GLN A 149 53.35 15.55 -41.68
CA GLN A 149 53.11 16.82 -42.37
C GLN A 149 52.75 17.98 -41.43
N VAL A 150 52.59 17.73 -40.13
CA VAL A 150 52.21 18.74 -39.14
C VAL A 150 53.38 19.08 -38.24
N ARG A 151 53.62 20.38 -38.05
CA ARG A 151 54.48 20.95 -37.03
C ARG A 151 53.64 21.71 -36.02
N LEU A 152 53.73 21.31 -34.75
CA LEU A 152 53.04 21.95 -33.64
C LEU A 152 54.04 22.71 -32.78
N GLU A 153 53.79 24.00 -32.60
CA GLU A 153 54.65 24.88 -31.80
C GLU A 153 53.89 25.42 -30.59
N VAL A 154 54.48 25.32 -29.41
CA VAL A 154 53.90 25.84 -28.17
C VAL A 154 54.62 27.13 -27.79
N HIS A 155 53.91 28.25 -27.78
CA HIS A 155 54.44 29.57 -27.47
C HIS A 155 53.92 30.08 -26.11
N ASN A 156 54.73 30.89 -25.44
CA ASN A 156 54.35 31.51 -24.17
C ASN A 156 53.41 32.71 -24.39
N ARG A 157 52.22 32.68 -23.78
CA ARG A 157 51.20 33.76 -23.69
C ARG A 157 50.55 34.28 -24.98
N PHE A 158 51.27 34.44 -26.08
CA PHE A 158 50.74 35.04 -27.32
C PHE A 158 51.43 34.52 -28.58
N PHE A 159 50.83 34.78 -29.75
CA PHE A 159 51.37 34.40 -31.06
C PHE A 159 52.69 35.13 -31.34
N GLY A 160 53.78 34.37 -31.54
CA GLY A 160 55.14 34.92 -31.65
C GLY A 160 55.86 35.15 -30.32
N GLY A 161 55.27 34.74 -29.18
CA GLY A 161 55.94 34.67 -27.89
C GLY A 161 57.12 33.68 -27.89
N GLN A 162 57.85 33.58 -26.77
CA GLN A 162 58.96 32.62 -26.66
C GLN A 162 58.47 31.19 -26.96
N LEU A 163 59.14 30.50 -27.89
CA LEU A 163 58.91 29.08 -28.15
C LEU A 163 59.27 28.27 -26.90
N LEU A 164 58.30 27.57 -26.34
CA LEU A 164 58.44 26.72 -25.16
C LEU A 164 58.80 25.29 -25.54
N ASP A 165 58.11 24.74 -26.54
CA ASP A 165 58.34 23.38 -27.05
C ASP A 165 57.83 23.26 -28.50
N SER A 166 58.31 22.26 -29.25
CA SER A 166 57.80 21.98 -30.60
C SER A 166 57.97 20.51 -30.98
N ILE A 167 56.98 19.97 -31.69
CA ILE A 167 57.00 18.61 -32.24
C ILE A 167 56.68 18.64 -33.74
N GLY A 168 57.16 17.64 -34.49
CA GLY A 168 57.04 17.54 -35.94
C GLY A 168 58.22 18.19 -36.70
N ALA A 169 58.39 17.76 -37.95
CA ALA A 169 59.51 18.18 -38.80
C ALA A 169 59.56 19.70 -39.00
N GLN A 170 60.75 20.29 -39.00
CA GLN A 170 60.92 21.74 -39.16
C GLN A 170 60.40 22.25 -40.51
N GLU A 171 60.47 21.42 -41.54
CA GLU A 171 60.01 21.70 -42.91
C GLU A 171 58.57 21.20 -43.18
N ALA A 172 57.80 20.87 -42.14
CA ALA A 172 56.44 20.36 -42.32
C ALA A 172 55.51 21.43 -42.94
N PRO A 173 54.71 21.10 -43.96
CA PRO A 173 53.89 22.07 -44.69
C PRO A 173 52.76 22.66 -43.85
N VAL A 174 52.27 21.94 -42.83
CA VAL A 174 51.19 22.40 -41.95
C VAL A 174 51.76 22.84 -40.61
N ARG A 175 51.85 24.15 -40.39
CA ARG A 175 52.27 24.72 -39.10
C ARG A 175 51.05 25.10 -38.25
N LYS A 176 51.05 24.70 -36.99
CA LYS A 176 50.01 25.01 -35.99
C LYS A 176 50.65 25.52 -34.71
N VAL A 177 50.00 26.50 -34.08
CA VAL A 177 50.54 27.22 -32.93
C VAL A 177 49.58 27.12 -31.75
N LEU A 178 50.06 26.62 -30.61
CA LEU A 178 49.36 26.66 -29.33
C LEU A 178 49.99 27.73 -28.47
N PHE A 179 49.20 28.67 -27.93
CA PHE A 179 49.71 29.58 -26.92
C PHE A 179 49.25 29.18 -25.53
N LYS A 180 50.20 29.13 -24.61
CA LYS A 180 49.98 28.71 -23.23
C LYS A 180 49.63 29.89 -22.33
N ASP A 181 48.49 29.83 -21.66
CA ASP A 181 48.06 30.73 -20.58
C ASP A 181 47.72 29.93 -19.32
N GLY A 182 48.63 29.96 -18.34
CA GLY A 182 48.57 29.08 -17.17
C GLY A 182 48.68 27.61 -17.57
N ASN A 183 47.64 26.83 -17.27
CA ASN A 183 47.51 25.41 -17.66
C ASN A 183 46.58 25.20 -18.87
N ARG A 184 46.18 26.26 -19.56
CA ARG A 184 45.31 26.18 -20.73
C ARG A 184 46.01 26.66 -21.98
N TYR A 185 45.51 26.21 -23.11
CA TYR A 185 46.07 26.43 -24.43
C TYR A 185 45.00 26.99 -25.35
N GLU A 186 45.32 27.99 -26.14
CA GLU A 186 44.48 28.44 -27.24
C GLU A 186 45.18 28.10 -28.56
N THR A 187 44.38 27.71 -29.56
CA THR A 187 44.87 27.11 -30.80
C THR A 187 44.75 28.10 -31.97
N ARG A 188 45.84 28.25 -32.71
CA ARG A 188 45.99 29.16 -33.86
C ARG A 188 46.62 28.43 -35.05
N ASP A 189 46.35 28.91 -36.26
CA ASP A 189 47.02 28.43 -37.48
C ASP A 189 48.33 29.18 -37.76
N ALA A 190 48.92 28.95 -38.95
CA ALA A 190 50.18 29.57 -39.35
C ALA A 190 50.09 31.09 -39.58
N ASP A 191 48.90 31.61 -39.88
CA ASP A 191 48.62 33.01 -40.22
C ASP A 191 48.00 33.78 -39.03
N ASP A 192 48.09 33.24 -37.81
CA ASP A 192 47.50 33.76 -36.56
C ASP A 192 45.96 33.74 -36.52
N GLN A 193 45.31 32.93 -37.36
CA GLN A 193 43.85 32.77 -37.32
C GLN A 193 43.45 31.85 -36.18
N HIS A 194 42.39 32.23 -35.47
CA HIS A 194 41.85 31.49 -34.33
C HIS A 194 41.19 30.18 -34.76
N LEU A 195 41.62 29.07 -34.17
CA LEU A 195 41.05 27.73 -34.38
C LEU A 195 40.21 27.26 -33.19
N HIS A 196 40.67 27.52 -31.95
CA HIS A 196 39.94 27.12 -30.73
C HIS A 196 40.37 27.95 -29.52
N GLY A 197 39.42 28.20 -28.61
CA GLY A 197 39.59 28.94 -27.36
C GLY A 197 40.51 28.27 -26.34
N LEU A 198 40.67 28.92 -25.19
CA LEU A 198 41.45 28.39 -24.06
C LEU A 198 40.86 27.08 -23.53
N ASP A 199 41.58 25.99 -23.71
CA ASP A 199 41.18 24.64 -23.31
C ASP A 199 42.36 23.82 -22.75
N ASP A 200 42.14 22.56 -22.39
CA ASP A 200 43.22 21.63 -22.05
C ASP A 200 44.13 21.33 -23.25
N LEU A 201 45.32 20.78 -22.98
CA LEU A 201 46.33 20.48 -23.99
C LEU A 201 45.81 19.53 -25.08
N TYR A 202 45.09 18.48 -24.69
CA TYR A 202 44.66 17.41 -25.58
C TYR A 202 43.54 17.88 -26.52
N SER A 203 42.56 18.59 -25.98
CA SER A 203 41.49 19.22 -26.74
C SER A 203 42.06 20.25 -27.74
N SER A 204 43.01 21.08 -27.28
CA SER A 204 43.68 22.07 -28.13
C SER A 204 44.48 21.43 -29.28
N VAL A 205 45.16 20.30 -29.01
CA VAL A 205 45.86 19.52 -30.04
C VAL A 205 44.88 18.98 -31.09
N LEU A 206 43.74 18.41 -30.68
CA LEU A 206 42.76 17.88 -31.64
C LEU A 206 42.14 18.99 -32.51
N HIS A 207 41.95 20.19 -31.95
CA HIS A 207 41.53 21.36 -32.71
C HIS A 207 42.63 21.93 -33.63
N ALA A 208 43.90 21.67 -33.33
CA ALA A 208 45.02 22.11 -34.17
C ALA A 208 45.16 21.24 -35.42
N LEU A 209 44.86 19.95 -35.32
CA LEU A 209 45.03 18.99 -36.41
C LEU A 209 43.95 19.14 -37.49
N PRO A 210 44.31 19.15 -38.79
CA PRO A 210 43.32 19.08 -39.85
C PRO A 210 42.62 17.70 -39.87
N ASP A 211 41.44 17.64 -40.50
CA ASP A 211 40.54 16.49 -40.39
C ASP A 211 41.15 15.17 -40.87
N ALA A 212 41.99 15.19 -41.91
CA ALA A 212 42.61 13.99 -42.46
C ALA A 212 43.64 13.41 -41.49
N GLU A 213 44.50 14.26 -40.94
CA GLU A 213 45.56 13.90 -39.99
C GLU A 213 44.97 13.50 -38.63
N ARG A 214 43.89 14.16 -38.20
CA ARG A 214 43.16 13.80 -36.98
C ARG A 214 42.48 12.43 -37.11
N SER A 215 41.86 12.15 -38.28
CA SER A 215 41.27 10.85 -38.57
C SER A 215 42.31 9.74 -38.67
N GLN A 216 43.51 10.04 -39.17
CA GLN A 216 44.65 9.11 -39.20
C GLN A 216 45.08 8.66 -37.79
N LEU A 217 44.95 9.53 -36.79
CA LEU A 217 45.20 9.22 -35.37
C LEU A 217 44.03 8.48 -34.69
N GLY A 218 42.94 8.20 -35.42
CA GLY A 218 41.77 7.48 -34.90
C GLY A 218 40.72 8.34 -34.21
N PHE A 219 40.78 9.67 -34.37
CA PHE A 219 39.80 10.59 -33.77
C PHE A 219 38.86 11.14 -34.84
N ALA A 220 37.55 10.90 -34.68
CA ALA A 220 36.48 11.27 -35.62
C ALA A 220 36.05 12.74 -35.50
N HIS A 221 36.13 13.36 -34.31
CA HIS A 221 35.88 14.79 -34.10
C HIS A 221 36.77 15.42 -33.02
N THR A 222 36.82 16.75 -32.94
CA THR A 222 37.74 17.50 -32.07
C THR A 222 37.39 17.41 -30.57
N GLY A 223 36.13 17.11 -30.22
CA GLY A 223 35.69 16.93 -28.83
C GLY A 223 36.16 15.65 -28.12
N GLN A 224 37.10 14.89 -28.69
CA GLN A 224 37.60 13.62 -28.13
C GLN A 224 38.89 13.78 -27.30
N GLY A 225 39.11 14.95 -26.68
CA GLY A 225 40.33 15.27 -25.92
C GLY A 225 40.64 14.25 -24.80
N GLN A 226 39.63 13.80 -24.07
CA GLN A 226 39.80 12.77 -23.01
C GLN A 226 40.27 11.42 -23.58
N ALA A 227 39.88 11.06 -24.81
CA ALA A 227 40.34 9.83 -25.45
C ALA A 227 41.81 9.95 -25.90
N LEU A 228 42.24 11.14 -26.33
CA LEU A 228 43.64 11.42 -26.63
C LEU A 228 44.51 11.41 -25.36
N GLU A 229 44.02 12.00 -24.27
CA GLU A 229 44.65 11.92 -22.94
C GLU A 229 44.87 10.46 -22.51
N ALA A 230 43.84 9.61 -22.61
CA ALA A 230 43.93 8.20 -22.29
C ALA A 230 44.92 7.44 -23.20
N LEU A 231 45.02 7.81 -24.49
CA LEU A 231 45.97 7.21 -25.43
C LEU A 231 47.42 7.53 -25.06
N ILE A 232 47.69 8.79 -24.67
CA ILE A 232 49.01 9.25 -24.23
C ILE A 232 49.37 8.61 -22.88
N GLN A 233 48.42 8.52 -21.94
CA GLN A 233 48.62 7.82 -20.66
C GLN A 233 48.95 6.34 -20.82
N LYS A 234 48.44 5.69 -21.87
CA LYS A 234 48.77 4.29 -22.23
C LYS A 234 50.15 4.16 -22.89
N ASN A 235 50.64 5.21 -23.54
CA ASN A 235 51.89 5.19 -24.30
C ASN A 235 52.81 6.37 -23.92
N PRO A 236 53.17 6.58 -22.65
CA PRO A 236 54.04 7.67 -22.26
C PRO A 236 55.47 7.42 -22.76
N LEU A 237 56.15 8.48 -23.18
CA LEU A 237 57.54 8.42 -23.60
C LEU A 237 58.40 7.82 -22.47
N PRO A 238 59.33 6.89 -22.72
CA PRO A 238 60.17 6.31 -21.67
C PRO A 238 61.06 7.35 -20.97
N ARG A 239 61.34 7.15 -19.66
CA ARG A 239 62.13 8.08 -18.83
C ARG A 239 63.51 8.42 -19.41
N GLN A 240 64.15 7.44 -20.06
CA GLN A 240 65.47 7.59 -20.67
C GLN A 240 65.44 8.54 -21.87
N THR A 241 64.32 8.58 -22.60
CA THR A 241 64.10 9.46 -23.75
C THR A 241 63.60 10.84 -23.32
N LEU A 242 62.85 10.91 -22.21
CA LEU A 242 62.37 12.18 -21.65
C LEU A 242 63.48 13.02 -21.01
N ALA A 243 64.43 12.40 -20.30
CA ALA A 243 65.45 13.13 -19.54
C ALA A 243 66.28 14.12 -20.39
N PRO A 244 66.75 13.75 -21.61
CA PRO A 244 67.40 14.70 -22.53
C PRO A 244 66.50 15.87 -22.95
N LEU A 245 65.21 15.63 -23.17
CA LEU A 245 64.23 16.66 -23.58
C LEU A 245 64.00 17.70 -22.47
N LEU A 246 64.05 17.27 -21.21
CA LEU A 246 63.96 18.15 -20.04
C LEU A 246 65.26 18.89 -19.70
N ASN A 247 66.27 18.83 -20.59
CA ASN A 247 67.60 19.38 -20.40
C ASN A 247 68.28 18.89 -19.11
N MET A 248 68.04 17.63 -18.73
CA MET A 248 68.70 17.05 -17.56
C MET A 248 70.16 16.73 -17.86
N GLN A 249 71.03 16.91 -16.86
CA GLN A 249 72.44 16.60 -16.99
C GLN A 249 72.62 15.09 -17.24
N ALA A 250 73.28 14.72 -18.34
CA ALA A 250 73.55 13.33 -18.67
C ALA A 250 74.38 12.65 -17.58
N LEU A 251 73.81 11.63 -16.95
CA LEU A 251 74.55 10.73 -16.06
C LEU A 251 75.58 9.96 -16.91
N LYS A 252 76.84 9.90 -16.48
CA LYS A 252 77.91 9.24 -17.25
C LYS A 252 77.52 7.78 -17.54
N PRO A 253 77.62 7.28 -18.78
CA PRO A 253 77.32 5.89 -19.10
C PRO A 253 78.20 4.95 -18.26
N GLY A 254 77.56 4.10 -17.43
CA GLY A 254 78.24 3.10 -16.60
C GLY A 254 78.65 3.53 -15.19
N SER A 255 78.42 4.78 -14.76
CA SER A 255 78.60 5.16 -13.34
C SER A 255 77.36 4.80 -12.53
N LYS A 256 77.43 3.72 -11.73
CA LYS A 256 76.40 3.40 -10.74
C LYS A 256 76.46 4.39 -9.58
N SER A 257 75.30 4.82 -9.09
CA SER A 257 75.24 5.70 -7.92
C SER A 257 75.98 5.05 -6.72
N PRO A 258 76.80 5.77 -5.93
CA PRO A 258 77.65 5.17 -4.89
C PRO A 258 76.88 4.32 -3.87
N MET A 259 75.61 4.67 -3.60
CA MET A 259 74.72 3.96 -2.68
C MET A 259 73.73 3.03 -3.40
N ARG A 260 73.66 3.14 -4.74
CA ARG A 260 72.73 2.40 -5.62
C ARG A 260 71.26 2.54 -5.21
N LEU A 261 70.93 3.61 -4.49
CA LEU A 261 69.59 3.87 -3.99
C LEU A 261 68.70 4.46 -5.12
N ALA A 262 69.24 5.39 -5.90
CA ALA A 262 68.54 6.01 -7.04
C ALA A 262 68.32 5.07 -8.25
N ASP A 263 69.10 3.98 -8.37
CA ASP A 263 69.06 3.04 -9.51
C ASP A 263 68.08 1.86 -9.30
N GLY A 264 67.32 1.86 -8.19
CA GLY A 264 66.40 0.80 -7.81
C GLY A 264 67.10 -0.40 -7.15
N ARG A 265 66.63 -0.83 -5.97
CA ARG A 265 67.11 -2.06 -5.33
C ARG A 265 66.68 -3.28 -6.15
N LEU A 266 67.65 -4.03 -6.66
CA LEU A 266 67.44 -5.42 -7.06
C LEU A 266 67.46 -6.31 -5.80
N GLY A 267 66.28 -6.63 -5.27
CA GLY A 267 66.04 -7.82 -4.46
C GLY A 267 66.46 -7.82 -2.98
N TYR A 268 65.75 -8.67 -2.23
CA TYR A 268 65.96 -9.09 -0.83
C TYR A 268 67.43 -9.30 -0.44
N PRO A 269 67.84 -9.07 0.83
CA PRO A 269 69.04 -9.68 1.36
C PRO A 269 68.78 -11.17 1.61
N LEU A 270 69.04 -12.00 0.59
CA LEU A 270 69.33 -13.42 0.77
C LEU A 270 70.69 -13.57 1.44
N SER A 271 70.74 -13.45 2.77
CA SER A 271 71.84 -14.00 3.55
C SER A 271 71.32 -14.46 4.91
N GLY A 272 71.05 -15.76 5.01
CA GLY A 272 70.98 -16.42 6.30
C GLY A 272 72.33 -16.29 7.00
N ASN A 273 72.38 -15.52 8.08
CA ASN A 273 73.25 -15.76 9.22
C ASN A 273 72.93 -14.79 10.36
N GLY A 274 72.57 -15.36 11.52
CA GLY A 274 72.82 -14.75 12.83
C GLY A 274 71.82 -13.72 13.35
N ARG A 275 70.87 -14.21 14.16
CA ARG A 275 70.18 -13.53 15.28
C ARG A 275 70.49 -12.03 15.45
N THR A 276 69.55 -11.18 15.05
CA THR A 276 69.28 -9.89 15.69
C THR A 276 67.77 -9.72 15.81
N ASP A 277 67.30 -9.43 17.02
CA ASP A 277 65.89 -9.14 17.31
C ASP A 277 65.48 -7.89 16.55
N TRP A 278 64.78 -8.08 15.44
CA TRP A 278 64.13 -7.02 14.71
C TRP A 278 62.80 -6.73 15.41
N HIS A 279 62.74 -5.67 16.20
CA HIS A 279 61.45 -5.15 16.64
C HIS A 279 60.71 -4.68 15.37
N MET A 280 59.67 -5.40 14.97
CA MET A 280 58.74 -4.90 13.97
C MET A 280 58.16 -3.58 14.45
N THR A 281 58.51 -2.52 13.73
CA THR A 281 57.96 -1.20 13.95
C THR A 281 56.54 -1.14 13.41
N ASP A 282 55.73 -0.30 14.03
CA ASP A 282 54.35 -0.04 13.58
C ASP A 282 54.32 0.42 12.12
N GLU A 283 55.31 1.20 11.67
CA GLU A 283 55.43 1.62 10.27
C GLU A 283 55.60 0.44 9.32
N SER A 284 56.38 -0.59 9.67
CA SER A 284 56.53 -1.76 8.80
C SER A 284 55.23 -2.55 8.64
N LEU A 285 54.37 -2.58 9.68
CA LEU A 285 53.06 -3.23 9.61
C LEU A 285 52.07 -2.35 8.83
N LEU A 286 52.10 -1.04 9.04
CA LEU A 286 51.29 -0.07 8.30
C LEU A 286 51.61 -0.09 6.80
N ASP A 287 52.89 -0.18 6.42
CA ASP A 287 53.31 -0.33 5.01
C ASP A 287 52.75 -1.59 4.37
N LYS A 288 52.77 -2.73 5.09
CA LYS A 288 52.17 -3.97 4.60
C LYS A 288 50.65 -3.84 4.45
N ILE A 289 49.97 -3.12 5.34
CA ILE A 289 48.52 -2.85 5.22
C ILE A 289 48.25 -1.91 4.03
N ARG A 290 49.08 -0.90 3.80
CA ARG A 290 48.98 0.01 2.64
C ARG A 290 49.11 -0.77 1.32
N LEU A 291 49.99 -1.77 1.26
CA LEU A 291 50.17 -2.64 0.09
C LEU A 291 48.96 -3.55 -0.22
N LEU A 292 48.10 -3.83 0.76
CA LEU A 292 46.87 -4.60 0.55
C LEU A 292 45.77 -3.82 -0.19
N GLU A 293 45.99 -2.53 -0.50
CA GLU A 293 45.09 -1.69 -1.30
C GLU A 293 43.65 -1.63 -0.73
N LEU A 294 43.52 -1.54 0.60
CA LEU A 294 42.23 -1.52 1.29
C LEU A 294 41.63 -0.10 1.28
N GLU A 295 40.72 0.18 0.34
CA GLU A 295 40.10 1.51 0.19
C GLU A 295 39.00 1.83 1.22
N ASP A 296 38.53 0.83 1.97
CA ASP A 296 37.36 0.92 2.86
C ASP A 296 37.71 1.22 4.33
N ALA A 297 38.99 1.23 4.70
CA ALA A 297 39.43 1.55 6.06
C ALA A 297 40.87 2.11 6.09
N PHE A 298 41.16 2.96 7.08
CA PHE A 298 42.51 3.48 7.26
C PHE A 298 43.46 2.38 7.80
N PRO A 299 44.72 2.31 7.32
CA PRO A 299 45.70 1.32 7.78
C PRO A 299 45.89 1.28 9.30
N GLU A 300 45.84 2.44 9.95
CA GLU A 300 45.97 2.60 11.40
C GLU A 300 44.80 1.95 12.16
N ASP A 301 43.58 2.03 11.63
CA ASP A 301 42.39 1.41 12.22
C ASP A 301 42.44 -0.12 12.08
N ILE A 302 42.97 -0.62 10.96
CA ILE A 302 43.16 -2.05 10.71
C ILE A 302 44.20 -2.62 11.66
N LEU A 303 45.36 -1.95 11.79
CA LEU A 303 46.41 -2.37 12.71
C LEU A 303 45.91 -2.34 14.16
N SER A 304 45.17 -1.30 14.54
CA SER A 304 44.56 -1.18 15.87
C SER A 304 43.61 -2.34 16.14
N ARG A 305 42.67 -2.65 15.23
CA ARG A 305 41.73 -3.77 15.41
C ARG A 305 42.45 -5.12 15.45
N LEU A 306 43.48 -5.33 14.63
CA LEU A 306 44.29 -6.55 14.67
C LEU A 306 44.94 -6.76 16.05
N ARG A 307 45.40 -5.69 16.70
CA ARG A 307 45.91 -5.76 18.08
C ARG A 307 44.83 -6.09 19.11
N HIS A 308 43.62 -5.56 18.95
CA HIS A 308 42.49 -5.87 19.83
C HIS A 308 42.07 -7.35 19.78
N THR A 309 42.45 -8.10 18.74
CA THR A 309 42.29 -9.56 18.69
C THR A 309 43.29 -10.35 19.56
N GLY A 310 44.21 -9.66 20.25
CA GLY A 310 45.21 -10.27 21.13
C GLY A 310 46.47 -10.78 20.43
N ARG A 311 46.67 -10.44 19.15
CA ARG A 311 47.87 -10.81 18.38
C ARG A 311 49.05 -9.88 18.65
N ASP A 312 50.25 -10.46 18.76
CA ASP A 312 51.49 -9.69 18.84
C ASP A 312 51.96 -9.22 17.44
N ASN A 313 52.93 -8.31 17.38
CA ASN A 313 53.41 -7.75 16.10
C ASN A 313 53.92 -8.84 15.14
N ARG A 314 54.44 -9.97 15.64
CA ARG A 314 54.91 -11.09 14.81
C ARG A 314 53.74 -11.86 14.19
N ALA A 315 52.72 -12.18 14.97
CA ALA A 315 51.52 -12.85 14.47
C ALA A 315 50.74 -11.95 13.49
N ILE A 316 50.74 -10.63 13.71
CA ILE A 316 50.19 -9.67 12.75
C ILE A 316 50.99 -9.69 11.46
N ASP A 317 52.33 -9.71 11.53
CA ASP A 317 53.18 -9.78 10.34
C ASP A 317 52.98 -11.05 9.52
N GLU A 318 52.98 -12.20 10.18
CA GLU A 318 52.75 -13.49 9.55
C GLU A 318 51.39 -13.50 8.83
N ARG A 319 50.35 -12.91 9.43
CA ARG A 319 49.04 -12.75 8.80
C ARG A 319 49.08 -11.81 7.60
N LEU A 320 49.71 -10.64 7.71
CA LEU A 320 49.81 -9.69 6.60
C LEU A 320 50.63 -10.25 5.43
N ASN A 321 51.70 -11.00 5.71
CA ASN A 321 52.48 -11.70 4.69
C ASN A 321 51.63 -12.78 3.98
N SER A 322 50.81 -13.53 4.73
CA SER A 322 49.87 -14.48 4.14
C SER A 322 48.89 -13.77 3.19
N LEU A 323 48.36 -12.61 3.57
CA LEU A 323 47.44 -11.84 2.73
C LEU A 323 48.11 -11.24 1.51
N LEU A 324 49.33 -10.72 1.64
CA LEU A 324 50.11 -10.26 0.49
C LEU A 324 50.41 -11.41 -0.48
N GLY A 325 50.67 -12.62 0.05
CA GLY A 325 50.79 -13.83 -0.76
C GLY A 325 49.50 -14.19 -1.49
N GLU A 326 48.35 -14.17 -0.80
CA GLU A 326 47.03 -14.35 -1.42
C GLU A 326 46.76 -13.31 -2.52
N GLN A 327 47.06 -12.04 -2.23
CA GLN A 327 46.89 -10.92 -3.16
C GLN A 327 47.70 -11.14 -4.44
N MET A 328 48.98 -11.52 -4.31
CA MET A 328 49.85 -11.82 -5.44
C MET A 328 49.33 -13.00 -6.26
N MET A 329 48.98 -14.11 -5.60
CA MET A 329 48.43 -15.29 -6.29
C MET A 329 47.11 -14.99 -7.01
N LEU A 330 46.23 -14.19 -6.41
CA LEU A 330 44.97 -13.80 -7.03
C LEU A 330 45.22 -12.89 -8.24
N ARG A 331 46.09 -11.89 -8.11
CA ARG A 331 46.39 -10.94 -9.17
C ARG A 331 47.06 -11.63 -10.35
N GLU A 332 48.03 -12.49 -10.10
CA GLU A 332 48.66 -13.32 -11.14
C GLU A 332 47.62 -14.22 -11.84
N SER A 333 46.72 -14.85 -11.09
CA SER A 333 45.66 -15.69 -11.66
C SER A 333 44.66 -14.90 -12.50
N LEU A 334 44.24 -13.71 -12.05
CA LEU A 334 43.29 -12.85 -12.76
C LEU A 334 43.95 -12.19 -13.98
N ASP A 335 45.21 -11.76 -13.87
CA ASP A 335 46.00 -11.23 -14.97
C ASP A 335 46.18 -12.32 -16.04
N ALA A 336 46.66 -13.52 -15.67
CA ALA A 336 46.82 -14.61 -16.62
C ALA A 336 45.50 -14.97 -17.35
N TRP A 337 44.39 -15.00 -16.61
CA TRP A 337 43.06 -15.28 -17.17
C TRP A 337 42.51 -14.14 -18.04
N THR A 338 42.79 -12.87 -17.72
CA THR A 338 42.40 -11.73 -18.57
C THR A 338 43.32 -11.60 -19.80
N PHE A 339 44.59 -12.03 -19.72
CA PHE A 339 45.54 -12.02 -20.84
C PHE A 339 45.38 -13.21 -21.82
N GLU A 340 44.69 -14.31 -21.44
CA GLU A 340 44.27 -15.37 -22.39
C GLU A 340 43.46 -14.82 -23.60
N VAL A 341 42.96 -13.58 -23.51
CA VAL A 341 42.30 -12.79 -24.56
C VAL A 341 43.16 -12.61 -25.83
N VAL A 342 44.50 -12.72 -25.75
CA VAL A 342 45.39 -12.49 -26.90
C VAL A 342 45.63 -13.75 -27.75
N ALA A 343 45.29 -14.95 -27.25
CA ALA A 343 45.64 -16.23 -27.88
C ALA A 343 44.48 -17.01 -28.53
N MET A 344 43.23 -16.55 -28.40
CA MET A 344 42.02 -17.21 -28.93
C MET A 344 41.36 -16.39 -30.06
N PRO A 345 40.48 -16.98 -30.90
CA PRO A 345 39.78 -16.25 -31.98
C PRO A 345 39.08 -14.98 -31.44
N PRO A 346 38.81 -13.97 -32.28
CA PRO A 346 38.36 -12.66 -31.82
C PRO A 346 37.06 -12.78 -31.02
N MET A 347 37.17 -12.70 -29.69
CA MET A 347 36.03 -12.64 -28.77
C MET A 347 35.30 -11.32 -28.98
N SER A 348 33.97 -11.33 -28.88
CA SER A 348 33.17 -10.11 -28.97
C SER A 348 33.46 -9.16 -27.80
N GLN A 349 33.23 -7.85 -27.99
CA GLN A 349 33.39 -6.86 -26.93
C GLN A 349 32.55 -7.20 -25.68
N ALA A 350 31.38 -7.83 -25.86
CA ALA A 350 30.51 -8.26 -24.77
C ALA A 350 31.17 -9.28 -23.82
N HIS A 351 31.94 -10.24 -24.36
CA HIS A 351 32.73 -11.17 -23.55
C HIS A 351 33.86 -10.46 -22.81
N ILE A 352 34.54 -9.51 -23.46
CA ILE A 352 35.64 -8.74 -22.84
C ILE A 352 35.11 -7.93 -21.66
N ASP A 353 33.99 -7.22 -21.84
CA ASP A 353 33.35 -6.41 -20.81
C ASP A 353 32.80 -7.27 -19.65
N SER A 354 32.29 -8.46 -19.98
CA SER A 354 31.85 -9.47 -18.99
C SER A 354 33.03 -9.96 -18.13
N ARG A 355 34.13 -10.39 -18.75
CA ARG A 355 35.33 -10.85 -18.03
C ARG A 355 35.97 -9.74 -17.19
N ALA A 356 36.02 -8.50 -17.68
CA ALA A 356 36.53 -7.36 -16.90
C ALA A 356 35.72 -7.15 -15.61
N ARG A 357 34.39 -7.18 -15.69
CA ARG A 357 33.49 -7.06 -14.53
C ARG A 357 33.63 -8.24 -13.55
N ILE A 358 33.79 -9.47 -14.05
CA ILE A 358 34.03 -10.64 -13.20
C ILE A 358 35.37 -10.50 -12.46
N SER A 359 36.43 -10.04 -13.15
CA SER A 359 37.75 -9.80 -12.54
C SER A 359 37.65 -8.82 -11.37
N GLU A 360 36.98 -7.69 -11.60
CA GLU A 360 36.79 -6.66 -10.60
C GLU A 360 35.93 -7.15 -9.42
N ALA A 361 34.86 -7.92 -9.69
CA ALA A 361 34.01 -8.51 -8.66
C ALA A 361 34.77 -9.47 -7.75
N ILE A 362 35.59 -10.38 -8.31
CA ILE A 362 36.39 -11.33 -7.53
C ILE A 362 37.44 -10.59 -6.68
N TRP A 363 38.10 -9.58 -7.26
CA TRP A 363 39.08 -8.76 -6.54
C TRP A 363 38.44 -8.00 -5.38
N ASN A 364 37.32 -7.33 -5.63
CA ASN A 364 36.57 -6.61 -4.61
C ASN A 364 36.06 -7.52 -3.49
N HIS A 365 35.56 -8.72 -3.84
CA HIS A 365 35.13 -9.70 -2.85
C HIS A 365 36.30 -10.14 -1.96
N TRP A 366 37.46 -10.49 -2.53
CA TRP A 366 38.65 -10.82 -1.72
C TRP A 366 39.06 -9.66 -0.82
N ARG A 367 39.11 -8.43 -1.36
CA ARG A 367 39.54 -7.21 -0.66
C ARG A 367 38.69 -6.89 0.56
N ILE A 368 37.36 -7.04 0.45
CA ILE A 368 36.44 -6.75 1.57
C ILE A 368 36.50 -7.87 2.62
N ASN A 369 36.65 -9.13 2.20
CA ASN A 369 36.53 -10.32 3.06
C ASN A 369 37.87 -10.90 3.59
N ASN A 370 39.03 -10.29 3.30
CA ASN A 370 40.34 -10.88 3.63
C ASN A 370 40.74 -10.89 5.12
N LEU A 371 40.05 -10.14 5.97
CA LEU A 371 40.34 -10.00 7.42
C LEU A 371 39.08 -10.18 8.29
N PRO A 372 38.47 -11.39 8.32
CA PRO A 372 37.27 -11.64 9.12
C PRO A 372 37.51 -11.53 10.63
N GLU A 373 38.74 -11.76 11.11
CA GLU A 373 39.11 -11.71 12.53
C GLU A 373 38.88 -10.34 13.20
N ILE A 374 38.82 -9.25 12.42
CA ILE A 374 38.58 -7.90 12.93
C ILE A 374 37.14 -7.42 12.69
N GLY A 375 36.23 -8.34 12.37
CA GLY A 375 34.82 -8.05 12.14
C GLY A 375 34.53 -7.31 10.83
N ARG A 376 35.39 -7.45 9.80
CA ARG A 376 35.02 -7.03 8.43
C ARG A 376 33.87 -7.89 7.94
N THR A 377 32.94 -7.27 7.21
CA THR A 377 31.68 -7.88 6.79
C THR A 377 31.91 -9.06 5.84
N LEU A 378 31.08 -10.11 5.98
CA LEU A 378 31.00 -11.22 5.05
C LEU A 378 30.08 -10.85 3.88
N GLU A 379 30.56 -9.97 2.99
CA GLU A 379 29.78 -9.54 1.82
C GLU A 379 29.74 -10.65 0.76
N PRO A 380 28.59 -10.86 0.09
CA PRO A 380 28.50 -11.84 -0.98
C PRO A 380 29.39 -11.47 -2.17
N LEU A 381 29.74 -12.46 -2.99
CA LEU A 381 30.34 -12.20 -4.29
C LEU A 381 29.23 -11.65 -5.22
N TYR A 382 29.36 -10.39 -5.61
CA TYR A 382 28.39 -9.67 -6.42
C TYR A 382 28.75 -9.72 -7.90
N LEU A 383 27.93 -10.41 -8.69
CA LEU A 383 28.09 -10.54 -10.14
C LEU A 383 26.90 -9.88 -10.85
N GLN A 384 27.16 -8.78 -11.53
CA GLN A 384 26.12 -7.97 -12.16
C GLN A 384 26.33 -7.83 -13.67
N GLN A 385 25.30 -8.19 -14.45
CA GLN A 385 25.30 -8.10 -15.92
C GLN A 385 26.48 -8.85 -16.58
N VAL A 386 26.88 -9.99 -16.01
CA VAL A 386 27.96 -10.84 -16.51
C VAL A 386 27.43 -12.13 -17.13
N SER A 387 28.25 -12.75 -17.98
CA SER A 387 28.02 -14.09 -18.49
C SER A 387 28.69 -15.13 -17.59
N LEU A 388 27.94 -16.16 -17.18
CA LEU A 388 28.48 -17.23 -16.32
C LEU A 388 29.49 -18.12 -17.06
N THR A 389 29.37 -18.29 -18.39
CA THR A 389 30.35 -19.04 -19.19
C THR A 389 31.71 -18.34 -19.28
N ASP A 390 31.75 -17.03 -19.06
CA ASP A 390 33.00 -16.27 -19.00
C ASP A 390 33.73 -16.43 -17.67
N PHE A 391 33.10 -16.99 -16.62
CA PHE A 391 33.72 -17.08 -15.30
C PHE A 391 35.03 -17.92 -15.33
N PRO A 392 36.12 -17.46 -14.68
CA PRO A 392 37.42 -18.13 -14.76
C PRO A 392 37.31 -19.62 -14.42
N ARG A 393 37.96 -20.51 -15.19
CA ARG A 393 37.91 -21.97 -14.93
C ARG A 393 38.73 -22.37 -13.70
N HIS A 394 39.80 -21.62 -13.41
CA HIS A 394 40.70 -21.86 -12.30
C HIS A 394 40.92 -20.55 -11.53
N LEU A 395 40.82 -20.62 -10.20
CA LEU A 395 41.18 -19.56 -9.26
C LEU A 395 41.85 -20.23 -8.07
N PRO A 396 42.61 -19.49 -7.24
CA PRO A 396 43.15 -20.04 -6.00
C PRO A 396 42.04 -20.54 -5.06
N ASP A 397 42.28 -21.67 -4.36
CA ASP A 397 41.29 -22.35 -3.50
C ASP A 397 40.71 -21.45 -2.39
N PHE A 398 41.49 -20.49 -1.90
CA PHE A 398 41.05 -19.54 -0.87
C PHE A 398 39.90 -18.63 -1.36
N VAL A 399 39.71 -18.48 -2.67
CA VAL A 399 38.60 -17.70 -3.24
C VAL A 399 37.30 -18.46 -3.06
N TYR A 400 37.22 -19.72 -3.53
CA TYR A 400 35.99 -20.53 -3.42
C TYR A 400 35.58 -20.79 -1.98
N THR A 401 36.55 -20.98 -1.09
CA THR A 401 36.28 -21.25 0.33
C THR A 401 35.83 -20.02 1.12
N ARG A 402 36.15 -18.80 0.64
CA ARG A 402 35.77 -17.53 1.29
C ARG A 402 34.39 -17.04 0.87
N VAL A 403 33.91 -17.44 -0.31
CA VAL A 403 32.56 -17.11 -0.77
C VAL A 403 31.52 -17.85 0.08
N SER A 404 30.90 -17.11 1.01
CA SER A 404 29.79 -17.59 1.85
C SER A 404 28.42 -17.12 1.35
N GLY A 405 28.39 -16.14 0.44
CA GLY A 405 27.18 -15.63 -0.19
C GLY A 405 27.40 -15.30 -1.66
N LEU A 406 26.36 -15.50 -2.48
CA LEU A 406 26.36 -15.19 -3.91
C LEU A 406 25.20 -14.24 -4.22
N TYR A 407 25.51 -13.12 -4.88
CA TYR A 407 24.51 -12.19 -5.40
C TYR A 407 24.68 -12.07 -6.92
N LEU A 408 23.70 -12.57 -7.65
CA LEU A 408 23.72 -12.69 -9.10
C LEU A 408 22.61 -11.80 -9.67
N GLU A 409 22.97 -10.68 -10.29
CA GLU A 409 21.99 -9.73 -10.83
C GLU A 409 22.12 -9.59 -12.34
N ASN A 410 20.99 -9.82 -13.03
CA ASN A 410 20.88 -9.75 -14.48
C ASN A 410 21.97 -10.56 -15.19
N THR A 411 22.36 -11.69 -14.60
CA THR A 411 23.36 -12.61 -15.15
C THR A 411 22.74 -13.44 -16.28
N SER A 412 23.58 -13.78 -17.26
CA SER A 412 23.18 -14.64 -18.38
C SER A 412 24.17 -15.78 -18.53
N ILE A 413 23.79 -16.84 -19.24
CA ILE A 413 24.71 -17.95 -19.52
C ILE A 413 25.67 -17.54 -20.63
N GLU A 414 25.14 -17.06 -21.76
CA GLU A 414 25.91 -16.45 -22.87
C GLU A 414 25.86 -14.91 -22.78
N PRO A 415 26.87 -14.16 -23.25
CA PRO A 415 26.88 -12.71 -23.17
C PRO A 415 25.83 -12.08 -24.09
N ARG A 416 25.15 -11.05 -23.58
CA ARG A 416 24.18 -10.27 -24.35
C ARG A 416 24.91 -9.40 -25.38
N VAL A 417 24.80 -9.74 -26.65
CA VAL A 417 25.28 -8.87 -27.75
C VAL A 417 24.36 -7.64 -27.80
N ARG A 418 24.90 -6.42 -27.70
CA ARG A 418 24.14 -5.19 -27.99
C ARG A 418 23.99 -5.05 -29.51
N PRO A 419 22.79 -5.13 -30.11
CA PRO A 419 22.60 -4.79 -31.50
C PRO A 419 22.18 -3.33 -31.58
N GLY A 420 22.99 -2.51 -32.25
CA GLY A 420 22.51 -1.24 -32.77
C GLY A 420 21.67 -1.49 -34.03
N ALA A 421 20.48 -0.89 -34.06
CA ALA A 421 19.54 -0.78 -35.18
C ALA A 421 18.65 -2.01 -35.50
N GLU A 422 17.34 -1.76 -35.36
CA GLU A 422 16.18 -2.50 -35.90
C GLU A 422 15.78 -3.83 -35.23
N LEU A 423 14.58 -3.79 -34.61
CA LEU A 423 13.68 -4.93 -34.33
C LEU A 423 14.36 -6.28 -34.08
N SER A 424 15.13 -6.38 -32.99
CA SER A 424 15.54 -7.70 -32.50
C SER A 424 14.38 -8.34 -31.75
N THR A 425 13.68 -9.24 -32.43
CA THR A 425 12.78 -10.22 -31.81
C THR A 425 13.43 -10.81 -30.55
N PRO A 426 12.72 -10.90 -29.42
CA PRO A 426 13.23 -11.61 -28.25
C PRO A 426 13.68 -13.00 -28.70
N VAL A 427 14.93 -13.36 -28.40
CA VAL A 427 15.44 -14.70 -28.67
C VAL A 427 14.51 -15.67 -27.96
N ALA A 428 13.74 -16.46 -28.73
CA ALA A 428 12.76 -17.38 -28.17
C ALA A 428 13.47 -18.31 -27.16
N THR A 429 13.02 -18.28 -25.90
CA THR A 429 13.46 -19.21 -24.86
C THR A 429 12.82 -20.56 -25.13
N ASP A 430 13.49 -21.40 -25.90
CA ASP A 430 13.09 -22.77 -26.17
C ASP A 430 13.59 -23.74 -25.08
N LEU A 431 12.88 -24.86 -24.90
CA LEU A 431 13.18 -25.84 -23.86
C LEU A 431 14.64 -26.33 -23.85
N PRO A 432 15.30 -26.59 -25.02
CA PRO A 432 16.72 -26.96 -25.04
C PRO A 432 17.63 -25.90 -24.41
N ARG A 433 17.40 -24.62 -24.69
CA ARG A 433 18.21 -23.54 -24.10
C ARG A 433 17.95 -23.37 -22.61
N GLN A 434 16.71 -23.52 -22.15
CA GLN A 434 16.41 -23.51 -20.72
C GLN A 434 17.12 -24.64 -19.97
N LEU A 435 17.17 -25.84 -20.57
CA LEU A 435 17.92 -26.99 -20.03
C LEU A 435 19.42 -26.70 -19.96
N THR A 436 20.01 -26.22 -21.05
CA THR A 436 21.43 -25.81 -21.07
C THR A 436 21.70 -24.75 -20.02
N ASN A 437 20.82 -23.75 -19.89
CA ASN A 437 21.01 -22.68 -18.94
C ASN A 437 20.98 -23.17 -17.48
N SER A 438 20.01 -24.03 -17.14
CA SER A 438 19.93 -24.63 -15.81
C SER A 438 21.15 -25.50 -15.51
N PHE A 439 21.63 -26.25 -16.50
CA PHE A 439 22.83 -27.08 -16.36
C PHE A 439 24.07 -26.24 -16.07
N GLU A 440 24.33 -25.20 -16.88
CA GLU A 440 25.48 -24.31 -16.70
C GLU A 440 25.42 -23.52 -15.39
N LEU A 441 24.22 -23.08 -14.97
CA LEU A 441 24.03 -22.46 -13.66
C LEU A 441 24.39 -23.43 -12.52
N GLY A 442 23.92 -24.68 -12.59
CA GLY A 442 24.24 -25.68 -11.57
C GLY A 442 25.74 -25.96 -11.50
N HIS A 443 26.40 -26.12 -12.64
CA HIS A 443 27.84 -26.31 -12.70
C HIS A 443 28.60 -25.11 -12.10
N PHE A 444 28.14 -23.89 -12.35
CA PHE A 444 28.69 -22.69 -11.71
C PHE A 444 28.52 -22.73 -10.18
N LEU A 445 27.31 -23.01 -9.68
CA LEU A 445 27.00 -23.03 -8.25
C LEU A 445 27.78 -24.12 -7.49
N GLN A 446 28.03 -25.29 -8.11
CA GLN A 446 28.81 -26.39 -7.53
C GLN A 446 30.23 -25.98 -7.12
N ARG A 447 30.76 -24.90 -7.69
CA ARG A 447 32.10 -24.39 -7.40
C ARG A 447 32.19 -23.66 -6.06
N PHE A 448 31.05 -23.32 -5.45
CA PHE A 448 30.98 -22.58 -4.18
C PHE A 448 30.22 -23.39 -3.10
N PRO A 449 30.74 -24.53 -2.65
CA PRO A 449 30.03 -25.47 -1.77
C PRO A 449 29.78 -24.93 -0.35
N HIS A 450 30.41 -23.82 0.04
CA HIS A 450 30.22 -23.19 1.36
C HIS A 450 29.22 -22.03 1.37
N THR A 451 28.53 -21.80 0.24
CA THR A 451 27.51 -20.76 0.12
C THR A 451 26.33 -21.04 1.05
N ARG A 452 25.95 -20.04 1.86
CA ARG A 452 24.80 -20.03 2.77
C ARG A 452 23.70 -19.04 2.36
N SER A 453 24.04 -18.03 1.54
CA SER A 453 23.08 -17.07 0.99
C SER A 453 23.21 -17.04 -0.53
N LEU A 454 22.11 -17.23 -1.24
CA LEU A 454 22.05 -17.09 -2.70
C LEU A 454 20.90 -16.16 -3.06
N ILE A 455 21.22 -15.04 -3.72
CA ILE A 455 20.23 -14.12 -4.28
C ILE A 455 20.45 -14.04 -5.78
N LEU A 456 19.45 -14.44 -6.55
CA LEU A 456 19.40 -14.36 -8.01
C LEU A 456 18.30 -13.38 -8.41
N VAL A 457 18.69 -12.29 -9.07
CA VAL A 457 17.80 -11.21 -9.51
C VAL A 457 17.80 -11.15 -11.03
N GLY A 458 16.62 -11.28 -11.62
CA GLY A 458 16.38 -11.14 -13.05
C GLY A 458 15.94 -9.72 -13.40
N GLU A 459 15.95 -9.41 -14.70
CA GLU A 459 15.47 -8.11 -15.14
C GLU A 459 13.96 -8.01 -14.85
N PRO A 460 13.50 -6.92 -14.21
CA PRO A 460 12.08 -6.70 -14.05
C PRO A 460 11.46 -6.58 -15.45
N GLY A 461 10.62 -7.54 -15.82
CA GLY A 461 9.94 -7.53 -17.12
C GLY A 461 9.22 -6.19 -17.33
N ALA A 462 9.66 -5.42 -18.32
CA ALA A 462 9.05 -4.16 -18.69
C ALA A 462 7.70 -4.44 -19.40
N GLY A 463 6.65 -4.64 -18.61
CA GLY A 463 5.30 -4.83 -19.13
C GLY A 463 5.04 -6.21 -19.75
N ALA A 464 4.09 -6.92 -19.14
CA ALA A 464 3.06 -7.73 -19.80
C ALA A 464 3.40 -8.56 -21.07
N ASP A 465 4.52 -9.27 -21.05
CA ASP A 465 4.74 -10.42 -21.92
C ASP A 465 5.28 -11.56 -21.04
N PRO A 466 4.64 -12.75 -20.98
CA PRO A 466 5.18 -13.86 -20.23
C PRO A 466 6.38 -14.41 -21.00
N GLN A 467 7.56 -13.88 -20.71
CA GLN A 467 8.79 -14.59 -21.04
C GLN A 467 8.83 -15.83 -20.14
N LEU A 468 8.89 -17.01 -20.76
CA LEU A 468 9.24 -18.24 -20.07
C LEU A 468 10.54 -18.00 -19.28
N SER A 469 10.59 -18.47 -18.03
CA SER A 469 11.80 -18.42 -17.20
C SER A 469 13.03 -18.79 -18.02
N ALA A 470 14.14 -18.06 -17.86
CA ALA A 470 15.39 -18.39 -18.54
C ALA A 470 15.96 -19.76 -18.14
N PHE A 471 15.48 -20.30 -17.02
CA PHE A 471 15.90 -21.55 -16.40
C PHE A 471 14.71 -22.51 -16.24
N LEU A 472 14.93 -23.79 -16.52
CA LEU A 472 13.98 -24.86 -16.21
C LEU A 472 14.17 -25.35 -14.76
N ASN A 473 13.08 -25.51 -14.01
CA ASN A 473 13.05 -26.03 -12.63
C ASN A 473 14.14 -25.46 -11.71
N LEU A 474 14.29 -24.13 -11.73
CA LEU A 474 15.33 -23.43 -10.99
C LEU A 474 15.38 -23.78 -9.48
N PRO A 475 14.25 -23.87 -8.75
CA PRO A 475 14.23 -24.34 -7.36
C PRO A 475 14.91 -25.70 -7.15
N GLN A 476 14.65 -26.68 -8.02
CA GLN A 476 15.27 -28.02 -7.98
C GLN A 476 16.78 -27.96 -8.21
N GLN A 477 17.20 -27.13 -9.16
CA GLN A 477 18.62 -27.01 -9.48
C GLN A 477 19.40 -26.38 -8.34
N VAL A 478 18.83 -25.38 -7.66
CA VAL A 478 19.46 -24.75 -6.50
C VAL A 478 19.49 -25.71 -5.31
N SER A 479 18.37 -26.36 -4.99
CA SER A 479 18.26 -27.23 -3.81
C SER A 479 19.16 -28.45 -3.88
N SER A 480 19.33 -29.03 -5.07
CA SER A 480 20.23 -30.18 -5.28
C SER A 480 21.72 -29.83 -5.19
N VAL A 481 22.10 -28.59 -5.49
CA VAL A 481 23.51 -28.15 -5.50
C VAL A 481 23.94 -27.52 -4.18
N LEU A 482 23.05 -26.73 -3.54
CA LEU A 482 23.33 -25.99 -2.31
C LEU A 482 22.25 -26.27 -1.24
N PRO A 483 22.13 -27.52 -0.72
CA PRO A 483 21.11 -27.86 0.28
C PRO A 483 21.28 -27.13 1.63
N GLN A 484 22.47 -26.58 1.90
CA GLN A 484 22.82 -25.89 3.15
C GLN A 484 22.47 -24.38 3.19
N LEU A 485 21.70 -23.87 2.23
CA LEU A 485 21.33 -22.45 2.18
C LEU A 485 20.44 -22.07 3.37
N THR A 486 20.77 -20.94 4.02
CA THR A 486 19.95 -20.29 5.04
C THR A 486 19.12 -19.14 4.47
N GLU A 487 19.54 -18.57 3.34
CA GLU A 487 18.84 -17.49 2.62
C GLU A 487 18.81 -17.80 1.12
N LEU A 488 17.61 -17.73 0.54
CA LEU A 488 17.37 -17.93 -0.88
C LEU A 488 16.48 -16.81 -1.44
N GLY A 489 16.99 -16.06 -2.40
CA GLY A 489 16.23 -15.09 -3.18
C GLY A 489 16.18 -15.49 -4.65
N LEU A 490 15.00 -15.75 -5.18
CA LEU A 490 14.76 -15.96 -6.61
C LEU A 490 13.83 -14.85 -7.09
N ILE A 491 14.38 -13.70 -7.46
CA ILE A 491 13.63 -12.47 -7.71
C ILE A 491 13.51 -12.21 -9.21
N ASN A 492 12.31 -11.87 -9.69
CA ASN A 492 12.00 -11.63 -11.11
C ASN A 492 12.51 -12.74 -12.04
N GLN A 493 12.35 -14.01 -11.64
CA GLN A 493 12.82 -15.16 -12.43
C GLN A 493 11.73 -15.72 -13.37
N SER A 494 10.55 -15.10 -13.40
CA SER A 494 9.39 -15.57 -14.16
C SER A 494 9.00 -17.02 -13.83
N ILE A 495 9.19 -17.42 -12.56
CA ILE A 495 8.81 -18.75 -12.06
C ILE A 495 7.29 -18.77 -11.84
N PHE A 496 6.62 -19.84 -12.28
CA PHE A 496 5.26 -20.15 -11.88
C PHE A 496 5.30 -20.93 -10.56
N LEU A 497 4.87 -20.30 -9.48
CA LEU A 497 4.88 -20.87 -8.15
C LEU A 497 3.67 -21.81 -8.00
N ASP A 498 3.94 -23.11 -7.94
CA ASP A 498 3.01 -24.21 -7.66
C ASP A 498 3.59 -25.17 -6.60
N GLN A 499 2.81 -26.20 -6.21
CA GLN A 499 3.26 -27.19 -5.22
C GLN A 499 4.55 -27.90 -5.65
N ALA A 500 4.70 -28.24 -6.93
CA ALA A 500 5.86 -28.99 -7.41
C ALA A 500 7.15 -28.16 -7.29
N GLN A 501 7.10 -26.87 -7.66
CA GLN A 501 8.23 -25.96 -7.50
C GLN A 501 8.60 -25.74 -6.03
N MET A 502 7.61 -25.66 -5.14
CA MET A 502 7.84 -25.48 -3.71
C MET A 502 8.37 -26.75 -3.04
N ASP A 503 7.92 -27.94 -3.43
CA ASP A 503 8.38 -29.23 -2.89
C ASP A 503 9.88 -29.45 -3.12
N HIS A 504 10.45 -28.90 -4.18
CA HIS A 504 11.89 -28.91 -4.43
C HIS A 504 12.70 -28.19 -3.34
N LEU A 505 12.10 -27.27 -2.58
CA LEU A 505 12.76 -26.56 -1.49
C LEU A 505 12.74 -27.36 -0.17
N ARG A 506 12.01 -28.49 -0.09
CA ARG A 506 11.93 -29.33 1.11
C ARG A 506 13.28 -29.94 1.52
N ASP A 507 14.19 -30.09 0.56
CA ASP A 507 15.55 -30.62 0.78
C ASP A 507 16.52 -29.57 1.36
N MET A 508 16.04 -28.38 1.74
CA MET A 508 16.82 -27.31 2.37
C MET A 508 16.35 -27.04 3.82
N PRO A 509 16.77 -27.87 4.80
CA PRO A 509 16.25 -27.82 6.18
C PRO A 509 16.70 -26.60 6.98
N ASP A 510 17.79 -25.94 6.57
CA ASP A 510 18.36 -24.78 7.27
C ASP A 510 17.83 -23.43 6.73
N LEU A 511 16.93 -23.46 5.74
CA LEU A 511 16.41 -22.26 5.08
C LEU A 511 15.57 -21.44 6.06
N ARG A 512 15.96 -20.17 6.26
CA ARG A 512 15.32 -19.22 7.18
C ARG A 512 14.76 -18.00 6.48
N SER A 513 15.31 -17.61 5.34
CA SER A 513 14.78 -16.50 4.55
C SER A 513 14.54 -16.91 3.10
N LEU A 514 13.34 -16.64 2.61
CA LEU A 514 12.91 -16.95 1.25
C LEU A 514 12.30 -15.71 0.60
N ASN A 515 12.84 -15.29 -0.53
CA ASN A 515 12.31 -14.19 -1.34
C ASN A 515 11.97 -14.67 -2.76
N LEU A 516 10.70 -14.62 -3.12
CA LEU A 516 10.18 -15.03 -4.42
C LEU A 516 9.52 -13.86 -5.18
N SER A 517 9.95 -12.63 -4.88
CA SER A 517 9.30 -11.42 -5.40
C SER A 517 9.40 -11.31 -6.93
N GLY A 518 8.35 -10.78 -7.56
CA GLY A 518 8.28 -10.58 -9.01
C GLY A 518 8.11 -11.85 -9.85
N ASN A 519 7.86 -13.01 -9.20
CA ASN A 519 7.43 -14.23 -9.88
C ASN A 519 5.90 -14.25 -10.07
N ARG A 520 5.33 -15.40 -10.43
CA ARG A 520 3.88 -15.54 -10.66
C ARG A 520 3.30 -16.59 -9.72
N LEU A 521 2.32 -16.21 -8.91
CA LEU A 521 1.57 -17.16 -8.09
C LEU A 521 0.43 -17.77 -8.91
N VAL A 522 0.34 -19.11 -8.95
CA VAL A 522 -0.81 -19.80 -9.55
C VAL A 522 -1.94 -19.83 -8.51
N SER A 523 -2.70 -18.75 -8.45
CA SER A 523 -3.64 -18.39 -7.36
C SER A 523 -4.83 -19.35 -7.10
N LEU A 524 -4.93 -20.52 -7.75
CA LEU A 524 -6.11 -21.39 -7.71
C LEU A 524 -5.90 -22.78 -7.08
N LEU A 525 -4.66 -23.16 -6.72
CA LEU A 525 -4.39 -24.48 -6.13
C LEU A 525 -3.96 -24.36 -4.66
N PRO A 526 -4.56 -25.14 -3.74
CA PRO A 526 -4.07 -25.23 -2.36
C PRO A 526 -2.67 -25.86 -2.37
N MET A 527 -1.74 -25.26 -1.62
CA MET A 527 -0.40 -25.80 -1.40
C MET A 527 -0.25 -26.29 0.03
N ASP A 528 0.50 -27.38 0.22
CA ASP A 528 0.90 -27.86 1.54
C ASP A 528 2.34 -27.44 1.82
N LEU A 529 2.47 -26.34 2.58
CA LEU A 529 3.73 -25.73 2.98
C LEU A 529 3.95 -25.77 4.50
N GLY A 530 3.22 -26.63 5.24
CA GLY A 530 3.35 -26.73 6.70
C GLY A 530 4.75 -27.14 7.18
N TRP A 531 5.57 -27.69 6.28
CA TRP A 531 6.98 -28.06 6.51
C TRP A 531 7.95 -26.87 6.46
N LEU A 532 7.52 -25.71 5.97
CA LEU A 532 8.37 -24.54 5.75
C LEU A 532 8.42 -23.68 7.02
N HIS A 533 9.59 -23.60 7.65
CA HIS A 533 9.84 -22.79 8.85
C HIS A 533 10.80 -21.64 8.52
N LEU A 534 10.30 -20.41 8.41
CA LEU A 534 11.07 -19.25 7.98
C LEU A 534 11.07 -18.14 9.03
N ASP A 535 12.20 -17.49 9.20
CA ASP A 535 12.25 -16.19 9.87
C ASP A 535 11.64 -15.12 8.96
N ARG A 536 11.84 -15.19 7.63
CA ARG A 536 11.34 -14.18 6.68
C ARG A 536 10.86 -14.79 5.36
N LEU A 537 9.63 -14.46 4.95
CA LEU A 537 9.04 -14.79 3.65
C LEU A 537 8.65 -13.51 2.90
N ILE A 538 9.16 -13.33 1.68
CA ILE A 538 8.86 -12.17 0.83
C ILE A 538 8.21 -12.63 -0.47
N LEU A 539 6.99 -12.17 -0.70
CA LEU A 539 6.11 -12.49 -1.83
C LEU A 539 5.59 -11.19 -2.47
N GLU A 540 6.47 -10.25 -2.79
CA GLU A 540 6.08 -8.97 -3.36
C GLU A 540 5.91 -9.06 -4.89
N ARG A 541 4.95 -8.31 -5.46
CA ARG A 541 4.72 -8.26 -6.91
C ARG A 541 4.50 -9.64 -7.56
N VAL A 542 3.90 -10.59 -6.82
CA VAL A 542 3.61 -11.95 -7.32
C VAL A 542 2.24 -12.06 -7.99
N GLY A 543 1.45 -10.97 -7.97
CA GLY A 543 0.11 -10.91 -8.54
C GLY A 543 -0.96 -11.49 -7.61
N MET A 544 -0.78 -11.35 -6.30
CA MET A 544 -1.74 -11.84 -5.31
C MET A 544 -2.95 -10.91 -5.23
N HIS A 545 -4.15 -11.43 -5.46
CA HIS A 545 -5.40 -10.67 -5.41
C HIS A 545 -6.28 -11.02 -4.20
N ARG A 546 -6.16 -12.25 -3.72
CA ARG A 546 -6.85 -12.76 -2.53
C ARG A 546 -5.84 -13.42 -1.63
N TRP A 547 -6.14 -13.44 -0.34
CA TRP A 547 -5.34 -14.16 0.63
C TRP A 547 -5.38 -15.67 0.36
N PRO A 548 -4.24 -16.34 0.09
CA PRO A 548 -4.22 -17.77 -0.16
C PRO A 548 -4.45 -18.58 1.12
N SER A 549 -5.21 -19.67 1.04
CA SER A 549 -5.47 -20.53 2.21
C SER A 549 -4.19 -21.15 2.79
N TRP A 550 -3.25 -21.57 1.94
CA TRP A 550 -1.98 -22.15 2.40
C TRP A 550 -1.12 -21.16 3.19
N LEU A 551 -1.29 -19.85 2.98
CA LEU A 551 -0.59 -18.82 3.72
C LEU A 551 -1.17 -18.69 5.15
N THR A 552 -2.47 -18.95 5.31
CA THR A 552 -3.13 -19.04 6.62
C THR A 552 -2.53 -20.16 7.48
N ASP A 553 -2.20 -21.30 6.89
CA ASP A 553 -1.72 -22.47 7.64
C ASP A 553 -0.29 -22.31 8.17
N ILE A 554 0.55 -21.49 7.51
CA ILE A 554 1.97 -21.35 7.85
C ILE A 554 2.28 -20.17 8.79
N ILE A 555 1.49 -19.10 8.76
CA ILE A 555 1.85 -17.87 9.49
C ILE A 555 1.92 -18.02 11.02
N PRO A 556 0.91 -18.56 11.71
CA PRO A 556 0.78 -18.40 13.16
C PRO A 556 1.96 -18.94 13.99
N ASN A 557 2.74 -19.87 13.42
CA ASN A 557 3.85 -20.54 14.12
C ASN A 557 5.16 -20.63 13.33
N ASN A 558 5.15 -20.37 12.01
CA ASN A 558 6.32 -20.67 11.17
C ASN A 558 6.93 -19.45 10.48
N ILE A 559 6.36 -18.25 10.60
CA ILE A 559 6.86 -17.04 9.93
C ILE A 559 6.96 -15.89 10.91
N ARG A 560 8.13 -15.24 11.03
CA ARG A 560 8.27 -14.00 11.85
C ARG A 560 8.02 -12.73 11.05
N GLU A 561 8.44 -12.71 9.79
CA GLU A 561 8.26 -11.58 8.89
C GLU A 561 7.68 -12.06 7.56
N LEU A 562 6.52 -11.53 7.19
CA LEU A 562 5.86 -11.77 5.92
C LEU A 562 5.76 -10.46 5.16
N SER A 563 6.32 -10.37 3.96
CA SER A 563 6.00 -9.29 3.04
C SER A 563 5.12 -9.80 1.91
N VAL A 564 3.92 -9.23 1.82
CA VAL A 564 3.00 -9.36 0.67
C VAL A 564 2.74 -7.98 0.08
N ALA A 565 3.70 -7.06 0.24
CA ALA A 565 3.64 -5.72 -0.29
C ALA A 565 3.62 -5.68 -1.82
N HIS A 566 3.11 -4.59 -2.39
CA HIS A 566 3.04 -4.33 -3.83
C HIS A 566 2.37 -5.47 -4.60
N ASN A 567 1.32 -6.04 -4.01
CA ASN A 567 0.36 -6.93 -4.66
C ASN A 567 -0.97 -6.19 -4.86
N ASN A 568 -2.02 -6.94 -5.14
CA ASN A 568 -3.36 -6.41 -5.45
C ASN A 568 -4.39 -6.94 -4.44
N LEU A 569 -3.99 -7.12 -3.17
CA LEU A 569 -4.91 -7.54 -2.12
C LEU A 569 -5.91 -6.43 -1.82
N THR A 570 -7.20 -6.77 -1.82
CA THR A 570 -8.28 -5.85 -1.46
C THR A 570 -8.81 -6.09 -0.05
N GLU A 571 -8.66 -7.32 0.45
CA GLU A 571 -9.19 -7.78 1.74
C GLU A 571 -8.20 -8.69 2.45
N LEU A 572 -8.36 -8.81 3.76
CA LEU A 572 -7.61 -9.73 4.61
C LEU A 572 -8.57 -10.66 5.35
N PRO A 573 -8.16 -11.89 5.68
CA PRO A 573 -8.97 -12.80 6.48
C PRO A 573 -9.31 -12.21 7.86
N ASP A 574 -10.54 -12.46 8.33
CA ASP A 574 -11.02 -11.96 9.62
C ASP A 574 -10.11 -12.35 10.77
N TRP A 575 -9.59 -13.58 10.82
CA TRP A 575 -8.70 -14.04 11.90
C TRP A 575 -7.37 -13.26 11.98
N ILE A 576 -6.90 -12.67 10.88
CA ILE A 576 -5.73 -11.78 10.88
C ILE A 576 -6.13 -10.43 11.44
N LEU A 577 -7.29 -9.93 11.01
CA LEU A 577 -7.80 -8.62 11.43
C LEU A 577 -8.23 -8.61 12.90
N ASP A 578 -8.87 -9.68 13.38
CA ASP A 578 -9.23 -9.93 14.77
C ASP A 578 -7.99 -9.98 15.68
N ASN A 579 -6.83 -10.33 15.09
CA ASN A 579 -5.51 -10.30 15.70
C ASN A 579 -5.47 -10.94 17.10
N PRO A 580 -5.70 -12.27 17.21
CA PRO A 580 -5.78 -12.95 18.48
C PRO A 580 -4.48 -12.80 19.28
N LEU A 581 -4.57 -12.97 20.60
CA LEU A 581 -3.41 -12.89 21.49
C LEU A 581 -2.48 -14.10 21.27
N ASN A 582 -1.19 -13.83 21.06
CA ASN A 582 -0.14 -14.84 21.00
C ASN A 582 1.14 -14.29 21.66
N PRO A 583 1.37 -14.61 22.95
CA PRO A 583 2.51 -14.08 23.69
C PRO A 583 3.85 -14.71 23.29
N GLU A 584 3.86 -15.85 22.59
CA GLU A 584 5.09 -16.58 22.25
C GLU A 584 5.63 -16.21 20.86
N HIS A 585 4.76 -15.81 19.93
CA HIS A 585 5.13 -15.54 18.55
C HIS A 585 4.35 -14.36 17.96
N GLN A 586 5.07 -13.33 17.54
CA GLN A 586 4.53 -12.16 16.85
C GLN A 586 5.06 -12.09 15.42
N THR A 587 4.16 -12.00 14.45
CA THR A 587 4.48 -11.91 13.03
C THR A 587 4.30 -10.48 12.53
N LEU A 588 5.31 -9.94 11.84
CA LEU A 588 5.21 -8.68 11.10
C LEU A 588 4.71 -8.95 9.68
N ILE A 589 3.61 -8.34 9.28
CA ILE A 589 3.01 -8.45 7.94
C ILE A 589 3.11 -7.10 7.22
N ASP A 590 3.87 -7.06 6.12
CA ASP A 590 3.96 -5.89 5.24
C ASP A 590 2.94 -5.99 4.11
N LEU A 591 2.02 -5.02 4.08
CA LEU A 591 0.89 -4.90 3.16
C LEU A 591 0.95 -3.60 2.35
N ARG A 592 2.05 -2.84 2.39
CA ARG A 592 2.18 -1.59 1.62
C ARG A 592 1.97 -1.83 0.13
N GLY A 593 1.43 -0.85 -0.58
CA GLY A 593 1.16 -0.93 -2.01
C GLY A 593 0.04 -1.90 -2.40
N ASN A 594 -0.80 -2.34 -1.46
CA ASN A 594 -2.05 -3.08 -1.74
C ASN A 594 -3.26 -2.12 -1.69
N SER A 595 -4.40 -2.57 -2.23
CA SER A 595 -5.62 -1.77 -2.40
C SER A 595 -6.66 -2.09 -1.31
N LEU A 596 -6.21 -2.10 -0.06
CA LEU A 596 -7.03 -2.45 1.10
C LEU A 596 -8.15 -1.42 1.34
N SER A 597 -9.32 -1.86 1.79
CA SER A 597 -10.41 -0.96 2.15
C SER A 597 -10.09 -0.15 3.43
N ARG A 598 -10.77 1.00 3.61
CA ARG A 598 -10.67 1.81 4.84
C ARG A 598 -10.94 0.99 6.09
N HIS A 599 -11.97 0.15 6.07
CA HIS A 599 -12.33 -0.71 7.20
C HIS A 599 -11.22 -1.71 7.52
N THR A 600 -10.66 -2.40 6.52
CA THR A 600 -9.54 -3.34 6.74
C THR A 600 -8.36 -2.65 7.43
N VAL A 601 -8.01 -1.43 6.98
CA VAL A 601 -6.93 -0.64 7.58
C VAL A 601 -7.28 -0.21 9.01
N MET A 602 -8.49 0.29 9.25
CA MET A 602 -8.96 0.66 10.59
C MET A 602 -8.97 -0.55 11.53
N HIS A 603 -9.50 -1.68 11.09
CA HIS A 603 -9.68 -2.90 11.88
C HIS A 603 -8.33 -3.48 12.31
N ALA A 604 -7.40 -3.64 11.35
CA ALA A 604 -6.05 -4.09 11.64
C ALA A 604 -5.32 -3.16 12.63
N ARG A 605 -5.46 -1.83 12.47
CA ARG A 605 -4.79 -0.83 13.34
C ARG A 605 -5.37 -0.79 14.75
N ILE A 606 -6.69 -0.90 14.89
CA ILE A 606 -7.37 -0.92 16.19
C ILE A 606 -6.95 -2.18 16.98
N ASN A 607 -6.90 -3.34 16.32
CA ASN A 607 -6.56 -4.60 17.00
C ASN A 607 -5.05 -4.81 17.19
N GLU A 608 -4.20 -4.20 16.36
CA GLU A 608 -2.74 -4.18 16.58
C GLU A 608 -2.33 -3.44 17.86
N ALA A 609 -3.12 -2.45 18.31
CA ALA A 609 -2.81 -1.69 19.52
C ALA A 609 -2.99 -2.49 20.83
N VAL A 610 -3.59 -3.69 20.75
CA VAL A 610 -3.72 -4.59 21.89
C VAL A 610 -2.36 -5.22 22.21
N PRO A 611 -1.90 -5.22 23.48
CA PRO A 611 -0.67 -5.91 23.89
C PRO A 611 -0.71 -7.40 23.55
N ASP A 612 0.46 -8.02 23.32
CA ASP A 612 0.61 -9.46 23.07
C ASP A 612 -0.19 -9.99 21.86
N CYS A 613 -0.49 -9.13 20.88
CA CYS A 613 -1.15 -9.49 19.64
C CYS A 613 -0.25 -10.32 18.71
N SER A 614 -0.86 -11.24 17.95
CA SER A 614 -0.17 -12.14 17.02
C SER A 614 0.48 -11.40 15.84
N PHE A 615 -0.11 -10.29 15.40
CA PHE A 615 0.25 -9.62 14.15
C PHE A 615 0.55 -8.14 14.34
N ARG A 616 1.61 -7.69 13.66
CA ARG A 616 1.90 -6.27 13.41
C ARG A 616 1.83 -5.98 11.93
N PHE A 617 1.42 -4.78 11.55
CA PHE A 617 1.14 -4.46 10.15
C PHE A 617 1.94 -3.24 9.66
N LEU A 618 2.57 -3.35 8.50
CA LEU A 618 3.06 -2.19 7.74
C LEU A 618 2.10 -1.95 6.59
N MET A 619 1.44 -0.78 6.54
CA MET A 619 0.39 -0.48 5.56
C MET A 619 0.39 1.00 5.22
N ASP A 620 -0.08 1.34 4.03
CA ASP A 620 -0.28 2.72 3.61
C ASP A 620 -1.56 3.28 4.23
N THR A 621 -1.45 4.38 4.97
CA THR A 621 -2.58 5.03 5.62
C THR A 621 -2.64 6.50 5.21
N PRO A 622 -3.68 6.95 4.48
CA PRO A 622 -3.89 8.37 4.22
C PRO A 622 -3.99 9.19 5.52
N LEU A 623 -3.55 10.45 5.50
CA LEU A 623 -3.49 11.31 6.70
C LEU A 623 -4.86 11.46 7.40
N ALA A 624 -5.95 11.55 6.64
CA ALA A 624 -7.30 11.66 7.19
C ALA A 624 -7.71 10.40 7.97
N VAL A 625 -7.46 9.22 7.39
CA VAL A 625 -7.73 7.92 8.04
C VAL A 625 -6.83 7.74 9.26
N GLN A 626 -5.55 8.12 9.17
CA GLN A 626 -4.62 8.07 10.29
C GLN A 626 -5.08 8.93 11.47
N ALA A 627 -5.63 10.12 11.23
CA ALA A 627 -6.16 10.98 12.28
C ALA A 627 -7.35 10.32 13.00
N ALA A 628 -8.26 9.68 12.25
CA ALA A 628 -9.38 8.94 12.81
C ALA A 628 -8.91 7.74 13.65
N ILE A 629 -7.95 6.95 13.14
CA ILE A 629 -7.33 5.83 13.88
C ILE A 629 -6.72 6.34 15.19
N ASN A 630 -5.92 7.41 15.13
CA ASN A 630 -5.24 7.95 16.31
C ASN A 630 -6.24 8.42 17.39
N MET A 631 -7.39 8.95 16.98
CA MET A 631 -8.46 9.32 17.90
C MET A 631 -9.05 8.07 18.57
N GLN A 632 -9.41 7.05 17.79
CA GLN A 632 -9.96 5.80 18.32
C GLN A 632 -8.97 5.10 19.26
N LEU A 633 -7.69 5.00 18.89
CA LEU A 633 -6.67 4.38 19.73
C LEU A 633 -6.48 5.09 21.07
N ARG A 634 -6.62 6.43 21.11
CA ARG A 634 -6.56 7.19 22.35
C ARG A 634 -7.75 6.88 23.26
N GLU A 635 -8.97 6.85 22.68
CA GLU A 635 -10.19 6.51 23.40
C GLU A 635 -10.12 5.07 23.95
N GLY A 636 -9.67 4.10 23.14
CA GLY A 636 -9.47 2.72 23.56
C GLY A 636 -8.47 2.57 24.72
N ALA A 637 -7.36 3.30 24.67
CA ALA A 637 -6.37 3.30 25.76
C ALA A 637 -6.94 3.88 27.07
N GLU A 638 -7.75 4.94 26.99
CA GLU A 638 -8.43 5.52 28.15
C GLU A 638 -9.45 4.53 28.77
N LEU A 639 -10.23 3.83 27.93
CA LEU A 639 -11.16 2.79 28.38
C LEU A 639 -10.44 1.61 29.02
N SER A 640 -9.40 1.08 28.38
CA SER A 640 -8.62 -0.05 28.92
C SER A 640 -8.03 0.28 30.28
N ALA A 641 -7.44 1.47 30.43
CA ALA A 641 -6.89 1.91 31.71
C ALA A 641 -7.95 2.01 32.82
N ALA A 642 -9.16 2.48 32.48
CA ALA A 642 -10.27 2.55 33.43
C ALA A 642 -10.75 1.13 33.86
N LEU A 643 -10.85 0.20 32.90
CA LEU A 643 -11.25 -1.19 33.16
C LEU A 643 -10.19 -1.94 33.98
N ASP A 644 -8.90 -1.75 33.69
CA ASP A 644 -7.80 -2.37 34.43
C ASP A 644 -7.77 -1.91 35.88
N GLN A 645 -7.94 -0.59 36.12
CA GLN A 645 -8.05 -0.07 37.49
C GLN A 645 -9.25 -0.65 38.22
N TRP A 646 -10.39 -0.78 37.54
CA TRP A 646 -11.64 -1.26 38.11
C TRP A 646 -11.64 -2.77 38.41
N THR A 647 -11.08 -3.59 37.52
CA THR A 647 -10.97 -5.05 37.72
C THR A 647 -10.12 -5.37 38.96
N HIS A 648 -9.06 -4.60 39.21
CA HIS A 648 -8.16 -4.77 40.35
C HIS A 648 -8.57 -3.96 41.59
N ALA A 649 -9.56 -3.07 41.50
CA ALA A 649 -10.04 -2.27 42.62
C ALA A 649 -10.62 -3.16 43.73
N SER A 650 -9.92 -3.22 44.86
CA SER A 650 -10.39 -3.85 46.08
C SER A 650 -11.30 -2.89 46.85
N ASN A 651 -12.56 -3.29 47.07
CA ASN A 651 -13.42 -2.58 48.00
C ASN A 651 -12.93 -2.86 49.44
N SER A 652 -12.82 -1.79 50.23
CA SER A 652 -11.88 -1.61 51.33
C SER A 652 -11.98 -2.52 52.58
N LEU A 653 -12.45 -3.77 52.53
CA LEU A 653 -12.39 -4.71 53.67
C LEU A 653 -12.52 -6.21 53.33
N ALA A 654 -12.59 -6.62 52.06
CA ALA A 654 -12.68 -8.04 51.68
C ALA A 654 -11.75 -8.36 50.50
N ILE A 655 -11.05 -9.50 50.58
CA ILE A 655 -10.35 -10.10 49.44
C ILE A 655 -11.41 -10.39 48.38
N THR A 656 -11.30 -9.75 47.22
CA THR A 656 -12.22 -9.98 46.09
C THR A 656 -12.15 -11.45 45.72
N SER A 657 -13.29 -12.16 45.74
CA SER A 657 -13.30 -13.58 45.39
C SER A 657 -12.88 -13.76 43.93
N GLU A 658 -12.19 -14.85 43.60
CA GLU A 658 -11.76 -15.17 42.24
C GLU A 658 -12.93 -15.17 41.25
N ARG A 659 -14.11 -15.62 41.71
CA ARG A 659 -15.36 -15.61 40.96
C ARG A 659 -15.83 -14.19 40.58
N THR A 660 -15.61 -13.21 41.47
CA THR A 660 -15.93 -11.79 41.22
C THR A 660 -14.95 -11.17 40.23
N ILE A 661 -13.66 -11.51 40.33
CA ILE A 661 -12.64 -11.03 39.38
C ILE A 661 -12.96 -11.55 37.97
N GLU A 662 -13.35 -12.82 37.84
CA GLU A 662 -13.71 -13.40 36.55
C GLU A 662 -14.98 -12.77 35.97
N ALA A 663 -16.02 -12.53 36.78
CA ALA A 663 -17.21 -11.79 36.35
C ALA A 663 -16.87 -10.37 35.89
N ARG A 664 -15.95 -9.68 36.59
CA ARG A 664 -15.49 -8.35 36.17
C ARG A 664 -14.70 -8.37 34.87
N ARG A 665 -13.85 -9.38 34.65
CA ARG A 665 -13.13 -9.55 33.38
C ARG A 665 -14.09 -9.74 32.22
N GLU A 666 -15.12 -10.56 32.39
CA GLU A 666 -16.12 -10.78 31.33
C GLU A 666 -16.87 -9.48 31.00
N ILE A 667 -17.25 -8.68 32.00
CA ILE A 667 -17.82 -7.35 31.78
C ILE A 667 -16.84 -6.42 31.05
N GLY A 668 -15.56 -6.42 31.45
CA GLY A 668 -14.52 -5.66 30.76
C GLY A 668 -14.37 -6.05 29.28
N ARG A 669 -14.47 -7.35 28.96
CA ARG A 669 -14.47 -7.86 27.59
C ARG A 669 -15.68 -7.35 26.81
N ILE A 670 -16.88 -7.45 27.37
CA ILE A 670 -18.12 -6.95 26.74
C ILE A 670 -18.02 -5.44 26.42
N LEU A 671 -17.51 -4.63 27.35
CA LEU A 671 -17.36 -3.18 27.17
C LEU A 671 -16.31 -2.85 26.10
N THR A 672 -15.19 -3.58 26.09
CA THR A 672 -14.14 -3.43 25.07
C THR A 672 -14.66 -3.82 23.69
N ASP A 673 -15.42 -4.92 23.59
CA ASP A 673 -16.01 -5.39 22.34
C ASP A 673 -17.06 -4.41 21.80
N HIS A 674 -17.83 -3.76 22.68
CA HIS A 674 -18.76 -2.68 22.30
C HIS A 674 -18.01 -1.47 21.75
N TRP A 675 -16.95 -1.01 22.44
CA TRP A 675 -16.10 0.08 21.95
C TRP A 675 -15.48 -0.25 20.59
N ARG A 676 -14.94 -1.47 20.43
CA ARG A 676 -14.37 -1.94 19.15
C ARG A 676 -15.41 -1.90 18.03
N ALA A 677 -16.58 -2.48 18.25
CA ALA A 677 -17.65 -2.50 17.25
C ALA A 677 -18.07 -1.08 16.86
N PHE A 678 -18.23 -0.18 17.85
CA PHE A 678 -18.54 1.22 17.59
C PHE A 678 -17.43 1.91 16.77
N SER A 679 -16.16 1.67 17.12
CA SER A 679 -14.99 2.26 16.45
C SER A 679 -14.83 1.79 14.99
N LEU A 680 -15.40 0.63 14.66
CA LEU A 680 -15.42 0.08 13.30
C LEU A 680 -16.58 0.59 12.44
N GLY A 681 -17.55 1.30 13.02
CA GLY A 681 -18.71 1.87 12.31
C GLY A 681 -20.06 1.25 12.70
N GLN A 682 -20.07 0.21 13.53
CA GLN A 682 -21.27 -0.49 14.01
C GLN A 682 -22.00 0.27 15.14
N ILE A 683 -22.33 1.54 14.92
CA ILE A 683 -22.88 2.48 15.92
C ILE A 683 -24.26 2.11 16.46
N HIS A 684 -24.97 1.19 15.80
CA HIS A 684 -26.29 0.71 16.19
C HIS A 684 -26.25 -0.65 16.90
N ARG A 685 -25.06 -1.24 17.08
CA ARG A 685 -24.91 -2.47 17.85
C ARG A 685 -25.28 -2.19 19.32
N PRO A 686 -26.25 -2.91 19.91
CA PRO A 686 -26.59 -2.69 21.31
C PRO A 686 -25.51 -3.22 22.23
N LEU A 687 -25.27 -2.51 23.33
CA LEU A 687 -24.52 -3.04 24.46
C LEU A 687 -25.39 -4.12 25.10
N ARG A 688 -24.97 -5.38 24.98
CA ARG A 688 -25.71 -6.54 25.50
C ARG A 688 -25.13 -6.98 26.83
N LEU A 689 -25.93 -6.87 27.89
CA LEU A 689 -25.60 -7.36 29.22
C LEU A 689 -26.55 -8.52 29.54
N GLU A 690 -26.02 -9.74 29.58
CA GLU A 690 -26.80 -10.96 29.80
C GLU A 690 -26.29 -11.74 31.02
N ASN A 691 -27.21 -12.23 31.86
CA ASN A 691 -26.91 -13.14 32.98
C ASN A 691 -25.84 -12.61 33.97
N LEU A 692 -25.79 -11.29 34.20
CA LEU A 692 -24.78 -10.65 35.05
C LEU A 692 -25.40 -9.81 36.17
N SER A 693 -24.58 -9.50 37.19
CA SER A 693 -24.95 -8.66 38.33
C SER A 693 -24.47 -7.23 38.15
N LEU A 694 -25.37 -6.23 38.18
CA LEU A 694 -24.98 -4.82 38.06
C LEU A 694 -24.15 -4.31 39.23
N VAL A 695 -24.16 -5.00 40.37
CA VAL A 695 -23.27 -4.68 41.51
C VAL A 695 -21.80 -4.83 41.11
N ASP A 696 -21.52 -5.74 40.18
CA ASP A 696 -20.22 -5.99 39.60
C ASP A 696 -20.02 -5.23 38.28
N PHE A 697 -20.78 -4.17 37.98
CA PHE A 697 -20.57 -3.29 36.82
C PHE A 697 -19.67 -2.08 37.20
N PRO A 698 -18.83 -1.55 36.28
CA PRO A 698 -18.01 -0.37 36.55
C PRO A 698 -18.83 0.86 36.96
N ARG A 699 -18.49 1.46 38.10
CA ARG A 699 -19.17 2.68 38.60
C ARG A 699 -18.79 3.95 37.83
N GLN A 700 -17.64 3.94 37.16
CA GLN A 700 -17.15 5.07 36.38
C GLN A 700 -16.39 4.56 35.16
N LEU A 701 -16.85 4.97 33.99
CA LEU A 701 -16.18 4.82 32.69
C LEU A 701 -15.87 6.20 32.11
N PRO A 702 -15.02 6.29 31.08
CA PRO A 702 -14.78 7.55 30.37
C PRO A 702 -16.08 8.14 29.78
N GLU A 703 -16.19 9.48 29.80
CA GLU A 703 -17.38 10.21 29.31
C GLU A 703 -17.68 9.94 27.83
N PHE A 704 -16.65 9.75 26.99
CA PHE A 704 -16.85 9.44 25.57
C PHE A 704 -17.59 8.10 25.39
N PHE A 705 -17.27 7.09 26.23
CA PHE A 705 -17.84 5.75 26.10
C PHE A 705 -19.33 5.74 26.40
N TYR A 706 -19.79 6.52 27.38
CA TYR A 706 -21.21 6.65 27.66
C TYR A 706 -22.01 7.24 26.47
N ARG A 707 -21.40 8.12 25.67
CA ARG A 707 -22.02 8.65 24.44
C ARG A 707 -22.07 7.65 23.28
N GLN A 708 -21.23 6.62 23.34
CA GLN A 708 -21.24 5.51 22.38
C GLN A 708 -22.36 4.49 22.67
N ILE A 709 -22.95 4.51 23.89
CA ILE A 709 -24.05 3.62 24.26
C ILE A 709 -25.38 4.27 23.87
N ARG A 710 -25.81 3.99 22.64
CA ARG A 710 -27.11 4.47 22.10
C ARG A 710 -28.23 3.44 22.25
N TYR A 711 -27.87 2.17 22.36
CA TYR A 711 -28.80 1.05 22.48
C TYR A 711 -28.31 0.14 23.60
N LEU A 712 -29.16 -0.15 24.57
CA LEU A 712 -28.83 -0.99 25.71
C LEU A 712 -29.84 -2.13 25.80
N ARG A 713 -29.34 -3.37 25.84
CA ARG A 713 -30.15 -4.56 26.09
C ARG A 713 -29.70 -5.22 27.38
N LEU A 714 -30.63 -5.31 28.34
CA LEU A 714 -30.46 -5.97 29.62
C LEU A 714 -31.32 -7.24 29.63
N SER A 715 -30.68 -8.39 29.70
CA SER A 715 -31.38 -9.69 29.65
C SER A 715 -31.04 -10.54 30.87
N ARG A 716 -32.05 -10.85 31.69
CA ARG A 716 -31.88 -11.64 32.94
C ARG A 716 -30.78 -11.09 33.86
N VAL A 717 -30.71 -9.77 33.99
CA VAL A 717 -29.72 -9.05 34.81
C VAL A 717 -30.20 -8.98 36.26
N THR A 718 -29.33 -9.28 37.23
CA THR A 718 -29.63 -9.09 38.66
C THR A 718 -29.23 -7.69 39.10
N ALA A 719 -30.21 -6.86 39.45
CA ALA A 719 -29.99 -5.47 39.87
C ALA A 719 -31.05 -5.01 40.88
N THR A 720 -30.69 -4.07 41.76
CA THR A 720 -31.69 -3.29 42.49
C THR A 720 -32.13 -2.08 41.67
N GLY A 721 -33.28 -1.48 42.00
CA GLY A 721 -33.74 -0.25 41.33
C GLY A 721 -32.74 0.91 41.45
N SER A 722 -31.96 0.97 42.53
CA SER A 722 -30.89 1.96 42.69
C SER A 722 -29.69 1.70 41.79
N ASP A 723 -29.37 0.44 41.49
CA ASP A 723 -28.25 0.10 40.59
C ASP A 723 -28.60 0.48 39.15
N LEU A 724 -29.84 0.19 38.74
CA LEU A 724 -30.37 0.61 37.43
C LEU A 724 -30.40 2.15 37.29
N ASP A 725 -30.81 2.87 38.33
CA ASP A 725 -30.82 4.35 38.33
C ASP A 725 -29.42 4.93 38.12
N GLN A 726 -28.42 4.40 38.82
CA GLN A 726 -27.03 4.86 38.69
C GLN A 726 -26.44 4.57 37.32
N LEU A 727 -26.74 3.41 36.74
CA LEU A 727 -26.26 3.03 35.41
C LEU A 727 -26.83 3.96 34.33
N LEU A 728 -28.15 4.13 34.32
CA LEU A 728 -28.86 4.86 33.27
C LEU A 728 -28.56 6.36 33.29
N ARG A 729 -28.37 6.97 34.48
CA ARG A 729 -28.11 8.41 34.60
C ARG A 729 -26.87 8.91 33.82
N ARG A 730 -25.92 8.02 33.52
CA ARG A 730 -24.71 8.35 32.75
C ARG A 730 -24.88 8.23 31.24
N MET A 731 -25.86 7.48 30.76
CA MET A 731 -26.05 7.17 29.34
C MET A 731 -27.00 8.17 28.69
N THR A 732 -26.65 9.47 28.67
CA THR A 732 -27.58 10.53 28.27
C THR A 732 -28.03 10.47 26.81
N ASP A 733 -27.22 9.83 25.95
CA ASP A 733 -27.48 9.67 24.51
C ASP A 733 -28.18 8.32 24.18
N LEU A 734 -28.74 7.64 25.20
CA LEU A 734 -29.46 6.39 25.01
C LEU A 734 -30.78 6.64 24.26
N ASN A 735 -30.92 6.02 23.09
CA ASN A 735 -32.09 6.10 22.23
C ASN A 735 -33.09 4.96 22.51
N SER A 736 -32.57 3.78 22.84
CA SER A 736 -33.39 2.58 23.10
C SER A 736 -32.89 1.84 24.33
N LEU A 737 -33.84 1.50 25.21
CA LEU A 737 -33.62 0.61 26.34
C LEU A 737 -34.54 -0.60 26.20
N GLU A 738 -33.94 -1.78 26.12
CA GLU A 738 -34.64 -3.05 26.19
C GLU A 738 -34.27 -3.81 27.46
N MET A 739 -35.28 -4.17 28.24
CA MET A 739 -35.16 -5.03 29.39
C MET A 739 -36.04 -6.27 29.16
N ASN A 740 -35.42 -7.44 29.16
CA ASN A 740 -36.11 -8.70 28.88
C ASN A 740 -35.78 -9.78 29.93
N GLY A 741 -36.82 -10.41 30.45
CA GLY A 741 -36.74 -11.53 31.37
C GLY A 741 -36.23 -11.10 32.75
N TYR A 742 -37.11 -11.10 33.74
CA TYR A 742 -36.75 -10.75 35.11
C TYR A 742 -36.08 -11.91 35.85
N VAL A 743 -35.03 -11.59 36.64
CA VAL A 743 -34.58 -12.47 37.74
C VAL A 743 -35.33 -12.14 39.03
N ALA A 744 -35.58 -10.85 39.25
CA ALA A 744 -36.44 -10.33 40.32
C ALA A 744 -37.41 -9.30 39.71
N PRO A 745 -38.68 -9.26 40.14
CA PRO A 745 -39.66 -8.35 39.57
C PRO A 745 -39.24 -6.88 39.67
N LEU A 746 -39.42 -6.11 38.61
CA LEU A 746 -39.12 -4.67 38.60
C LEU A 746 -40.22 -3.88 39.33
N LEU A 747 -40.09 -3.76 40.65
CA LEU A 747 -41.13 -3.14 41.49
C LEU A 747 -41.24 -1.61 41.33
N GLN A 748 -40.15 -0.93 40.95
CA GLN A 748 -40.10 0.51 40.75
C GLN A 748 -39.26 0.85 39.52
N LEU A 749 -39.75 1.80 38.72
CA LEU A 749 -39.02 2.32 37.57
C LEU A 749 -37.91 3.29 38.04
N PRO A 750 -36.69 3.20 37.47
CA PRO A 750 -35.59 4.07 37.86
C PRO A 750 -35.83 5.52 37.42
N PRO A 751 -35.79 6.51 38.34
CA PRO A 751 -35.98 7.93 38.03
C PRO A 751 -35.09 8.48 36.90
N ALA A 752 -33.89 7.92 36.71
CA ALA A 752 -32.96 8.28 35.65
C ALA A 752 -33.55 8.20 34.24
N LEU A 753 -34.58 7.37 34.00
CA LEU A 753 -35.29 7.32 32.71
C LEU A 753 -35.86 8.68 32.30
N LEU A 754 -36.22 9.52 33.27
CA LEU A 754 -36.74 10.88 33.03
C LEU A 754 -35.65 11.87 32.63
N GLU A 755 -34.37 11.53 32.86
CA GLU A 755 -33.21 12.36 32.53
C GLU A 755 -32.69 12.08 31.11
N LEU A 756 -33.10 10.96 30.50
CA LEU A 756 -32.68 10.51 29.17
C LEU A 756 -33.41 11.27 28.05
N ARG A 757 -32.83 12.38 27.60
CA ARG A 757 -33.44 13.28 26.61
C ARG A 757 -33.55 12.70 25.19
N SER A 758 -32.79 11.65 24.90
CA SER A 758 -32.75 11.01 23.59
C SER A 758 -33.59 9.72 23.53
N LEU A 759 -34.16 9.28 24.66
CA LEU A 759 -34.88 8.02 24.76
C LEU A 759 -36.17 8.07 23.93
N ARG A 760 -36.24 7.22 22.91
CA ARG A 760 -37.39 7.10 22.00
C ARG A 760 -38.11 5.77 22.15
N SER A 761 -37.38 4.71 22.51
CA SER A 761 -37.93 3.36 22.64
C SER A 761 -37.66 2.81 24.03
N LEU A 762 -38.71 2.37 24.71
CA LEU A 762 -38.63 1.71 26.00
C LEU A 762 -39.40 0.39 25.95
N LEU A 763 -38.66 -0.71 26.02
CA LEU A 763 -39.18 -2.07 25.96
C LEU A 763 -38.95 -2.73 27.33
N LEU A 764 -40.02 -2.99 28.06
CA LEU A 764 -39.99 -3.64 29.38
C LEU A 764 -40.73 -4.98 29.29
N ILE A 765 -40.11 -5.93 28.61
CA ILE A 765 -40.74 -7.22 28.25
C ILE A 765 -40.50 -8.23 29.36
N ASP A 766 -41.57 -8.90 29.81
CA ASP A 766 -41.54 -9.92 30.86
C ASP A 766 -40.66 -9.48 32.05
N GLN A 767 -41.05 -8.38 32.69
CA GLN A 767 -40.33 -7.79 33.83
C GLN A 767 -40.98 -8.13 35.18
N GLY A 768 -42.02 -8.97 35.16
CA GLY A 768 -42.80 -9.33 36.35
C GLY A 768 -43.56 -8.14 36.95
N MET A 769 -43.79 -7.09 36.17
CA MET A 769 -44.45 -5.87 36.64
C MET A 769 -45.97 -6.06 36.70
N VAL A 770 -46.59 -5.37 37.66
CA VAL A 770 -48.04 -5.09 37.65
C VAL A 770 -48.21 -3.64 37.25
N ILE A 771 -48.64 -3.40 36.02
CA ILE A 771 -48.77 -2.06 35.42
C ILE A 771 -50.00 -1.36 36.00
N GLU A 772 -49.77 -0.56 37.03
CA GLU A 772 -50.74 0.35 37.66
C GLU A 772 -50.59 1.80 37.15
N GLN A 773 -51.59 2.66 37.43
CA GLN A 773 -51.62 4.08 37.06
C GLN A 773 -50.31 4.85 37.34
N LYS A 774 -49.65 4.58 38.47
CA LYS A 774 -48.38 5.24 38.83
C LYS A 774 -47.26 5.05 37.80
N HIS A 775 -47.26 3.94 37.05
CA HIS A 775 -46.26 3.69 36.01
C HIS A 775 -46.59 4.47 34.73
N ILE A 776 -47.87 4.60 34.41
CA ILE A 776 -48.33 5.44 33.31
C ILE A 776 -47.98 6.90 33.55
N ASP A 777 -48.27 7.41 34.74
CA ASP A 777 -47.90 8.77 35.16
C ASP A 777 -46.38 8.97 35.07
N PHE A 778 -45.60 7.92 35.30
CA PHE A 778 -44.15 7.96 35.12
C PHE A 778 -43.75 8.07 33.64
N PHE A 779 -44.27 7.21 32.76
CA PHE A 779 -43.94 7.24 31.33
C PHE A 779 -44.38 8.55 30.66
N SER A 780 -45.48 9.16 31.12
CA SER A 780 -45.97 10.46 30.61
C SER A 780 -44.98 11.61 30.76
N ARG A 781 -44.01 11.46 31.66
CA ARG A 781 -42.97 12.46 31.93
C ARG A 781 -41.74 12.32 31.02
N ILE A 782 -41.76 11.38 30.07
CA ILE A 782 -40.71 11.16 29.06
C ILE A 782 -41.23 11.70 27.72
N PRO A 783 -41.00 12.98 27.39
CA PRO A 783 -41.66 13.62 26.24
C PRO A 783 -41.23 13.05 24.89
N THR A 784 -40.02 12.50 24.78
CA THR A 784 -39.46 11.94 23.54
C THR A 784 -39.85 10.49 23.29
N LEU A 785 -40.57 9.86 24.22
CA LEU A 785 -40.96 8.45 24.12
C LEU A 785 -41.92 8.27 22.93
N ALA A 786 -41.50 7.49 21.95
CA ALA A 786 -42.25 7.22 20.72
C ALA A 786 -42.76 5.77 20.66
N ARG A 787 -42.05 4.84 21.29
CA ARG A 787 -42.39 3.41 21.35
C ARG A 787 -42.33 2.90 22.79
N LEU A 788 -43.43 2.33 23.26
CA LEU A 788 -43.54 1.71 24.58
C LEU A 788 -44.06 0.28 24.43
N GLU A 789 -43.31 -0.70 24.93
CA GLU A 789 -43.71 -2.11 24.94
C GLU A 789 -43.69 -2.65 26.36
N LEU A 790 -44.82 -3.19 26.80
CA LEU A 790 -45.01 -3.72 28.16
C LEU A 790 -45.41 -5.20 28.13
N ASP A 791 -45.03 -5.90 27.06
CA ASP A 791 -45.46 -7.26 26.77
C ASP A 791 -45.10 -8.26 27.88
N GLY A 792 -45.97 -9.24 28.11
CA GLY A 792 -45.74 -10.32 29.07
C GLY A 792 -45.75 -9.89 30.55
N ASN A 793 -46.08 -8.63 30.86
CA ASN A 793 -46.34 -8.17 32.22
C ASN A 793 -47.80 -8.45 32.64
N ARG A 794 -48.25 -7.89 33.75
CA ARG A 794 -49.65 -7.98 34.19
C ARG A 794 -50.28 -6.60 34.26
N MET A 795 -51.48 -6.44 33.75
CA MET A 795 -52.24 -5.19 33.93
C MET A 795 -52.86 -5.11 35.31
N GLY A 796 -52.69 -3.96 35.97
CA GLY A 796 -53.38 -3.58 37.19
C GLY A 796 -54.58 -2.67 36.90
N ALA A 797 -55.10 -2.02 37.93
CA ALA A 797 -56.14 -1.00 37.76
C ALA A 797 -55.54 0.28 37.17
N ILE A 798 -55.90 0.58 35.92
CA ILE A 798 -55.57 1.82 35.22
C ILE A 798 -56.88 2.58 34.99
N SER A 799 -56.91 3.85 35.40
CA SER A 799 -58.06 4.72 35.24
C SER A 799 -57.94 5.63 34.02
N ASP A 800 -56.72 5.97 33.60
CA ASP A 800 -56.49 6.96 32.54
C ASP A 800 -55.08 6.84 31.90
N LEU A 801 -54.98 6.79 30.57
CA LEU A 801 -53.72 6.91 29.83
C LEU A 801 -53.53 8.27 29.14
N SER A 802 -54.51 9.17 29.21
CA SER A 802 -54.47 10.48 28.55
C SER A 802 -53.21 11.27 28.90
N ALA A 803 -52.62 11.06 30.09
CA ALA A 803 -51.34 11.66 30.46
C ALA A 803 -50.21 11.38 29.44
N LEU A 804 -50.21 10.20 28.80
CA LEU A 804 -49.24 9.83 27.75
C LEU A 804 -49.39 10.63 26.47
N SER A 805 -50.50 11.33 26.25
CA SER A 805 -50.68 12.22 25.08
C SER A 805 -49.68 13.38 25.04
N ASN A 806 -49.03 13.69 26.17
CA ASN A 806 -47.96 14.69 26.27
C ASN A 806 -46.60 14.20 25.74
N THR A 807 -46.53 12.95 25.28
CA THR A 807 -45.33 12.32 24.72
C THR A 807 -45.44 12.20 23.20
N ALA A 808 -44.34 11.83 22.53
CA ALA A 808 -44.33 11.52 21.11
C ALA A 808 -44.83 10.10 20.79
N LEU A 809 -45.60 9.47 21.70
CA LEU A 809 -45.93 8.06 21.64
C LEU A 809 -46.81 7.76 20.44
N ASN A 810 -46.28 6.95 19.53
CA ASN A 810 -46.95 6.51 18.32
C ASN A 810 -47.24 4.99 18.37
N TRP A 811 -46.41 4.23 19.10
CA TRP A 811 -46.48 2.78 19.20
C TRP A 811 -46.66 2.33 20.65
N LEU A 812 -47.74 1.60 20.92
CA LEU A 812 -48.02 1.01 22.22
C LEU A 812 -48.28 -0.49 22.07
N SER A 813 -47.47 -1.31 22.74
CA SER A 813 -47.65 -2.76 22.80
C SER A 813 -48.01 -3.23 24.21
N LEU A 814 -49.10 -3.98 24.29
CA LEU A 814 -49.67 -4.57 25.49
C LEU A 814 -50.00 -6.05 25.22
N ASN A 815 -49.07 -6.76 24.59
CA ASN A 815 -49.29 -8.16 24.23
C ASN A 815 -49.18 -9.06 25.46
N ASN A 816 -50.05 -10.06 25.56
CA ASN A 816 -50.06 -11.07 26.62
C ASN A 816 -50.06 -10.47 28.05
N VAL A 817 -50.69 -9.31 28.25
CA VAL A 817 -50.73 -8.66 29.58
C VAL A 817 -51.95 -9.03 30.42
N GLY A 818 -52.87 -9.82 29.85
CA GLY A 818 -54.03 -10.40 30.53
C GLY A 818 -55.27 -9.50 30.53
N LEU A 819 -55.44 -8.63 29.52
CA LEU A 819 -56.66 -7.84 29.36
C LEU A 819 -57.86 -8.73 29.04
N THR A 820 -58.97 -8.60 29.77
CA THR A 820 -60.21 -9.37 29.54
C THR A 820 -61.29 -8.58 28.80
N GLU A 821 -61.16 -7.25 28.78
CA GLU A 821 -62.10 -6.32 28.13
C GLU A 821 -61.31 -5.24 27.41
N TRP A 822 -61.96 -4.53 26.48
CA TRP A 822 -61.34 -3.40 25.80
C TRP A 822 -60.87 -2.33 26.80
N PRO A 823 -59.62 -1.86 26.71
CA PRO A 823 -59.09 -0.85 27.61
C PRO A 823 -59.68 0.53 27.27
N THR A 824 -60.79 0.88 27.92
CA THR A 824 -61.53 2.14 27.67
C THR A 824 -60.69 3.41 27.83
N TRP A 825 -59.64 3.36 28.64
CA TRP A 825 -58.68 4.46 28.81
C TRP A 825 -57.78 4.72 27.58
N VAL A 826 -57.75 3.84 26.58
CA VAL A 826 -57.03 4.09 25.31
C VAL A 826 -57.81 5.06 24.41
N ASN A 827 -59.13 5.19 24.61
CA ASN A 827 -60.00 5.93 23.71
C ASN A 827 -59.59 7.38 23.49
N ASP A 828 -58.96 8.03 24.48
CA ASP A 828 -58.50 9.41 24.36
C ASP A 828 -57.17 9.54 23.58
N MET A 829 -56.44 8.43 23.41
CA MET A 829 -55.19 8.37 22.66
C MET A 829 -55.40 8.03 21.18
N ILE A 830 -56.49 7.35 20.85
CA ILE A 830 -56.82 6.93 19.48
C ILE A 830 -57.98 7.78 18.93
N PRO A 831 -58.00 8.15 17.64
CA PRO A 831 -57.00 7.81 16.62
C PRO A 831 -55.80 8.77 16.56
N ALA A 832 -55.79 9.83 17.38
CA ALA A 832 -54.98 11.03 17.11
C ALA A 832 -53.51 10.96 17.55
N HIS A 833 -53.18 10.18 18.59
CA HIS A 833 -51.82 10.13 19.15
C HIS A 833 -51.10 8.82 18.79
N LEU A 834 -51.78 7.68 18.89
CA LEU A 834 -51.21 6.38 18.54
C LEU A 834 -51.50 6.03 17.08
N GLY A 835 -50.45 5.73 16.32
CA GLY A 835 -50.58 5.10 14.99
C GLY A 835 -50.69 3.58 15.06
N THR A 836 -50.13 2.95 16.09
CA THR A 836 -50.19 1.48 16.27
C THR A 836 -50.47 1.09 17.72
N LEU A 837 -51.43 0.19 17.90
CA LEU A 837 -51.82 -0.41 19.17
C LEU A 837 -51.83 -1.94 19.03
N LEU A 838 -50.97 -2.63 19.79
CA LEU A 838 -50.90 -4.09 19.81
C LEU A 838 -51.52 -4.64 21.10
N LEU A 839 -52.54 -5.48 20.95
CA LEU A 839 -53.28 -6.13 22.04
C LEU A 839 -53.31 -7.65 21.87
N GLU A 840 -52.29 -8.23 21.25
CA GLU A 840 -52.25 -9.64 20.89
C GLU A 840 -52.18 -10.58 22.10
N GLY A 841 -52.77 -11.76 21.97
CA GLY A 841 -52.68 -12.81 22.99
C GLY A 841 -53.30 -12.42 24.34
N ASN A 842 -54.27 -11.51 24.33
CA ASN A 842 -55.08 -11.15 25.47
C ASN A 842 -56.38 -11.99 25.49
N LEU A 843 -57.33 -11.62 26.36
CA LEU A 843 -58.58 -12.33 26.60
C LEU A 843 -59.81 -11.45 26.28
N ILE A 844 -59.67 -10.50 25.35
CA ILE A 844 -60.74 -9.58 24.97
C ILE A 844 -61.79 -10.32 24.14
N THR A 845 -63.07 -10.20 24.51
CA THR A 845 -64.17 -10.86 23.78
C THR A 845 -64.97 -9.95 22.87
N ASP A 846 -65.14 -8.67 23.22
CA ASP A 846 -66.00 -7.75 22.49
C ASP A 846 -65.38 -6.37 22.37
N LEU A 847 -65.65 -5.70 21.24
CA LEU A 847 -65.18 -4.34 20.97
C LEU A 847 -66.29 -3.32 21.28
N PRO A 848 -65.96 -2.11 21.78
CA PRO A 848 -66.96 -1.09 22.06
C PRO A 848 -67.61 -0.53 20.79
N GLU A 849 -68.84 -0.02 20.93
CA GLU A 849 -69.61 0.60 19.84
C GLU A 849 -68.86 1.75 19.14
N HIS A 850 -68.13 2.61 19.85
CA HIS A 850 -67.42 3.72 19.21
C HIS A 850 -66.18 3.27 18.40
N ILE A 851 -65.62 2.10 18.72
CA ILE A 851 -64.56 1.47 17.94
C ILE A 851 -65.17 0.81 16.69
N LEU A 852 -66.24 0.04 16.88
CA LEU A 852 -66.98 -0.63 15.79
C LEU A 852 -67.66 0.35 14.83
N ALA A 853 -68.09 1.53 15.30
CA ALA A 853 -68.67 2.58 14.46
C ALA A 853 -67.62 3.24 13.55
N ASN A 854 -66.33 3.10 13.91
CA ASN A 854 -65.17 3.58 13.18
C ASN A 854 -65.39 4.99 12.58
N PRO A 855 -65.37 6.06 13.39
CA PRO A 855 -65.73 7.38 12.90
C PRO A 855 -64.79 7.85 11.79
N GLY A 856 -65.30 8.72 10.91
CA GLY A 856 -64.47 9.39 9.91
C GLY A 856 -63.48 10.36 10.58
N SER A 857 -62.24 10.39 10.11
CA SER A 857 -61.17 11.27 10.59
C SER A 857 -60.31 11.74 9.43
N GLU A 858 -60.06 13.05 9.34
CA GLU A 858 -59.29 13.63 8.24
C GLU A 858 -57.78 13.46 8.44
N SER A 859 -57.25 13.42 9.66
CA SER A 859 -55.79 13.49 9.89
C SER A 859 -55.22 12.41 10.80
N ALA A 860 -56.08 11.59 11.42
CA ALA A 860 -55.69 10.67 12.48
C ALA A 860 -56.16 9.25 12.16
N HIS A 861 -55.23 8.30 12.20
CA HIS A 861 -55.45 6.89 11.90
C HIS A 861 -54.67 6.00 12.87
N THR A 862 -55.29 4.93 13.37
CA THR A 862 -54.65 3.93 14.23
C THR A 862 -54.89 2.52 13.72
N GLU A 863 -53.82 1.76 13.61
CA GLU A 863 -53.84 0.31 13.42
C GLU A 863 -53.96 -0.41 14.77
N ILE A 864 -54.90 -1.34 14.89
CA ILE A 864 -55.20 -2.06 16.12
C ILE A 864 -55.05 -3.56 15.85
N SER A 865 -54.04 -4.21 16.43
CA SER A 865 -53.87 -5.66 16.37
C SER A 865 -54.54 -6.34 17.57
N LEU A 866 -55.41 -7.30 17.27
CA LEU A 866 -56.19 -8.10 18.21
C LEU A 866 -56.01 -9.60 17.98
N LEU A 867 -54.96 -10.01 17.26
CA LEU A 867 -54.65 -11.42 17.02
C LEU A 867 -54.57 -12.22 18.33
N ASN A 868 -54.98 -13.48 18.27
CA ASN A 868 -55.03 -14.40 19.39
C ASN A 868 -55.90 -13.91 20.57
N ASN A 869 -56.96 -13.14 20.30
CA ASN A 869 -58.01 -12.82 21.28
C ASN A 869 -59.28 -13.62 21.01
N PRO A 870 -60.03 -14.01 22.05
CA PRO A 870 -61.30 -14.74 21.91
C PRO A 870 -62.47 -13.82 21.50
N LEU A 871 -62.33 -13.06 20.42
CA LEU A 871 -63.34 -12.12 19.93
C LEU A 871 -64.63 -12.83 19.49
N SER A 872 -65.78 -12.20 19.74
CA SER A 872 -67.07 -12.66 19.26
C SER A 872 -67.20 -12.47 17.75
N GLU A 873 -67.92 -13.38 17.09
CA GLU A 873 -68.15 -13.32 15.64
C GLU A 873 -68.84 -12.01 15.20
N ASP A 874 -69.73 -11.47 16.05
CA ASP A 874 -70.38 -10.18 15.80
C ASP A 874 -69.39 -9.01 15.84
N SER A 875 -68.51 -8.95 16.84
CA SER A 875 -67.47 -7.91 16.92
C SER A 875 -66.52 -7.98 15.74
N MET A 876 -66.05 -9.18 15.37
CA MET A 876 -65.18 -9.39 14.20
C MET A 876 -65.85 -8.93 12.91
N ARG A 877 -67.10 -9.36 12.69
CA ARG A 877 -67.88 -8.98 11.52
C ARG A 877 -68.07 -7.46 11.42
N ARG A 878 -68.50 -6.83 12.50
CA ARG A 878 -68.80 -5.38 12.52
C ARG A 878 -67.54 -4.53 12.38
N ALA A 879 -66.45 -4.93 13.02
CA ALA A 879 -65.16 -4.27 12.88
C ALA A 879 -64.67 -4.35 11.43
N HIS A 880 -64.68 -5.54 10.84
CA HIS A 880 -64.28 -5.76 9.44
C HIS A 880 -65.10 -4.92 8.45
N PHE A 881 -66.43 -4.89 8.60
CA PHE A 881 -67.30 -4.07 7.75
C PHE A 881 -67.30 -2.56 8.09
N SER A 882 -66.52 -2.11 9.08
CA SER A 882 -66.38 -0.68 9.39
C SER A 882 -65.21 -0.02 8.64
N GLU A 883 -64.29 -0.82 8.11
CA GLU A 883 -63.03 -0.40 7.50
C GLU A 883 -63.20 0.19 6.09
N SER A 884 -63.28 1.52 5.99
CA SER A 884 -63.46 2.21 4.70
C SER A 884 -62.57 3.45 4.59
N TYR A 885 -62.58 4.09 3.43
CA TYR A 885 -61.81 5.31 3.20
C TYR A 885 -62.18 6.43 4.19
N GLY A 886 -61.16 7.10 4.75
CA GLY A 886 -61.33 8.19 5.71
C GLY A 886 -61.72 7.75 7.12
N ARG A 887 -61.63 6.45 7.44
CA ARG A 887 -61.94 5.90 8.76
C ARG A 887 -60.74 5.95 9.70
N SER A 888 -61.05 6.05 10.99
CA SER A 888 -60.08 6.23 12.06
C SER A 888 -59.26 4.97 12.39
N PHE A 889 -59.80 3.78 12.15
CA PHE A 889 -59.23 2.52 12.61
C PHE A 889 -59.11 1.48 11.50
N THR A 890 -58.02 0.70 11.55
CA THR A 890 -57.85 -0.58 10.86
C THR A 890 -57.59 -1.65 11.91
N PHE A 891 -58.13 -2.85 11.71
CA PHE A 891 -58.13 -3.96 12.66
C PHE A 891 -57.43 -5.18 12.07
N ASP A 892 -56.50 -5.73 12.83
CA ASP A 892 -55.91 -7.05 12.56
C ASP A 892 -56.49 -8.08 13.55
N MET A 893 -57.14 -9.13 13.03
CA MET A 893 -57.95 -10.08 13.80
C MET A 893 -57.95 -11.48 13.15
N ASP A 894 -58.15 -12.52 13.96
CA ASP A 894 -58.29 -13.90 13.49
C ASP A 894 -59.64 -14.17 12.80
N LEU A 895 -59.87 -13.53 11.64
CA LEU A 895 -61.13 -13.63 10.91
C LEU A 895 -61.39 -15.06 10.41
N PRO A 896 -62.60 -15.61 10.65
CA PRO A 896 -63.03 -16.84 10.00
C PRO A 896 -62.95 -16.72 8.46
N PRO A 897 -62.59 -17.79 7.73
CA PRO A 897 -62.44 -17.75 6.27
C PRO A 897 -63.69 -17.25 5.51
N GLU A 898 -64.86 -17.48 6.08
CA GLU A 898 -66.15 -17.06 5.52
C GLU A 898 -66.37 -15.53 5.60
N LEU A 899 -65.87 -14.89 6.65
CA LEU A 899 -65.94 -13.42 6.81
C LEU A 899 -64.85 -12.73 6.01
N ALA A 900 -63.64 -13.29 5.97
CA ALA A 900 -62.51 -12.75 5.18
C ALA A 900 -62.77 -12.71 3.67
N ALA A 901 -63.68 -13.56 3.16
CA ALA A 901 -64.05 -13.63 1.74
C ALA A 901 -65.15 -12.63 1.31
N MET A 902 -65.74 -11.88 2.25
CA MET A 902 -66.82 -10.91 1.97
C MET A 902 -66.23 -9.51 1.67
N ASP A 903 -65.82 -9.28 0.42
CA ASP A 903 -65.14 -8.03 0.01
C ASP A 903 -66.09 -6.85 -0.31
N TRP A 904 -65.58 -5.62 -0.15
CA TRP A 904 -66.30 -4.35 -0.23
C TRP A 904 -66.88 -4.06 -1.61
N THR A 905 -68.21 -4.00 -1.73
CA THR A 905 -68.87 -3.31 -2.86
C THR A 905 -69.27 -1.92 -2.38
N GLU A 906 -68.63 -0.87 -2.92
CA GLU A 906 -69.02 0.52 -2.68
C GLU A 906 -70.49 0.71 -3.10
N GLN A 907 -71.41 0.71 -2.13
CA GLN A 907 -72.71 1.33 -2.32
C GLN A 907 -72.49 2.84 -2.29
N HIS A 908 -72.34 3.41 -3.48
CA HIS A 908 -72.44 4.84 -3.68
C HIS A 908 -73.79 5.33 -3.14
N ASP A 909 -73.74 6.13 -2.07
CA ASP A 909 -74.85 6.99 -1.68
C ASP A 909 -75.07 8.02 -2.80
N SER A 910 -75.96 7.69 -3.73
CA SER A 910 -76.56 8.65 -4.65
C SER A 910 -78.07 8.63 -4.48
N ASP A 911 -78.53 9.73 -3.90
CA ASP A 911 -79.90 10.19 -3.78
C ASP A 911 -80.56 10.24 -5.19
N SER A 912 -81.27 9.17 -5.61
CA SER A 912 -82.44 9.27 -6.50
C SER A 912 -83.22 7.95 -6.66
N SER A 913 -84.51 8.00 -6.29
CA SER A 913 -85.68 7.40 -6.96
C SER A 913 -85.55 6.04 -7.68
N ILE A 914 -86.09 4.99 -7.03
CA ILE A 914 -87.00 3.94 -7.56
C ILE A 914 -86.94 3.62 -9.07
N SER A 915 -86.58 2.37 -9.42
CA SER A 915 -87.52 1.40 -10.05
C SER A 915 -86.91 0.01 -10.24
N ASP A 916 -87.76 -1.00 -10.04
CA ASP A 916 -87.59 -2.44 -10.29
C ASP A 916 -86.86 -2.83 -11.59
N TYR A 917 -86.02 -3.87 -11.54
CA TYR A 917 -86.25 -5.20 -12.15
C TYR A 917 -84.95 -6.04 -12.10
N GLU A 918 -85.14 -7.33 -11.82
CA GLU A 918 -84.13 -8.40 -11.82
C GLU A 918 -83.36 -8.51 -13.15
N SER A 919 -82.04 -8.73 -13.06
CA SER A 919 -81.35 -9.72 -13.90
C SER A 919 -80.01 -10.14 -13.30
N GLU A 920 -79.89 -11.43 -13.01
CA GLU A 920 -78.61 -12.16 -12.96
C GLU A 920 -77.87 -12.03 -14.32
N ASP A 921 -76.56 -12.25 -14.27
CA ASP A 921 -75.56 -12.19 -15.36
C ASP A 921 -75.00 -10.81 -15.74
N SER A 922 -73.87 -10.44 -15.12
CA SER A 922 -72.62 -10.14 -15.85
C SER A 922 -71.43 -10.02 -14.90
N ARG A 923 -70.67 -11.12 -14.81
CA ARG A 923 -69.24 -11.10 -14.48
C ARG A 923 -68.48 -10.36 -15.59
N ALA A 924 -68.08 -9.12 -15.34
CA ALA A 924 -66.89 -8.46 -15.86
C ALA A 924 -66.94 -6.99 -15.44
N SER A 925 -66.34 -6.65 -14.30
CA SER A 925 -66.07 -5.26 -13.96
C SER A 925 -65.09 -4.72 -15.02
N THR A 926 -65.58 -3.95 -15.99
CA THR A 926 -64.72 -3.05 -16.75
C THR A 926 -64.15 -2.05 -15.75
N PRO A 927 -62.81 -1.91 -15.61
CA PRO A 927 -62.22 -0.95 -14.69
C PRO A 927 -62.65 0.46 -15.11
N GLU A 928 -63.09 1.26 -14.14
CA GLU A 928 -63.35 2.69 -14.35
C GLU A 928 -62.11 3.36 -14.99
N PRO A 929 -62.30 4.32 -15.91
CA PRO A 929 -61.19 5.06 -16.48
C PRO A 929 -60.44 5.81 -15.37
N VAL A 930 -59.12 5.65 -15.29
CA VAL A 930 -58.30 6.39 -14.33
C VAL A 930 -58.28 7.86 -14.70
N THR A 931 -58.71 8.72 -13.78
CA THR A 931 -58.80 10.16 -13.99
C THR A 931 -57.79 10.94 -13.14
N ALA A 932 -57.48 12.17 -13.55
CA ALA A 932 -56.48 13.01 -12.89
C ALA A 932 -57.00 13.70 -11.60
N GLU A 933 -58.32 13.86 -11.47
CA GLU A 933 -58.98 14.62 -10.40
C GLU A 933 -58.56 14.21 -8.98
N PRO A 934 -58.42 12.91 -8.63
CA PRO A 934 -57.98 12.51 -7.29
C PRO A 934 -56.54 12.95 -6.95
N TRP A 935 -55.72 13.28 -7.96
CA TRP A 935 -54.31 13.63 -7.83
C TRP A 935 -54.06 15.15 -7.95
N LEU A 936 -55.10 15.91 -8.26
CA LEU A 936 -55.05 17.36 -8.36
C LEU A 936 -55.47 17.99 -7.03
N ASP A 937 -54.69 18.95 -6.55
CA ASP A 937 -55.04 19.79 -5.41
C ASP A 937 -55.61 21.11 -5.95
N ASP A 938 -56.91 21.36 -5.73
CA ASP A 938 -57.64 22.55 -6.17
C ASP A 938 -57.06 23.88 -5.64
N SER A 939 -56.19 23.83 -4.63
CA SER A 939 -55.51 25.00 -4.07
C SER A 939 -54.12 25.28 -4.68
N SER A 940 -53.57 24.37 -5.49
CA SER A 940 -52.23 24.49 -6.06
C SER A 940 -52.18 25.38 -7.31
N PRO A 941 -51.20 26.31 -7.42
CA PRO A 941 -51.02 27.12 -8.63
C PRO A 941 -50.59 26.28 -9.85
N LEU A 942 -50.20 25.02 -9.64
CA LEU A 942 -49.72 24.11 -10.70
C LEU A 942 -50.82 23.26 -11.35
N ILE A 943 -52.09 23.35 -10.92
CA ILE A 943 -53.21 22.54 -11.44
C ILE A 943 -53.26 22.51 -12.96
N ALA A 944 -53.20 23.68 -13.61
CA ALA A 944 -53.32 23.78 -15.06
C ALA A 944 -52.16 23.06 -15.78
N ALA A 945 -50.95 23.15 -15.23
CA ALA A 945 -49.78 22.46 -15.77
C ALA A 945 -49.83 20.95 -15.54
N ARG A 946 -50.28 20.51 -14.36
CA ARG A 946 -50.47 19.09 -14.00
C ARG A 946 -51.53 18.42 -14.84
N ARG A 947 -52.66 19.09 -15.07
CA ARG A 947 -53.74 18.60 -15.95
C ARG A 947 -53.25 18.44 -17.39
N ALA A 948 -52.54 19.42 -17.93
CA ALA A 948 -51.95 19.32 -19.27
C ALA A 948 -50.91 18.18 -19.39
N LEU A 949 -50.11 17.96 -18.35
CA LEU A 949 -49.13 16.86 -18.30
C LEU A 949 -49.82 15.49 -18.28
N TRP A 950 -50.89 15.34 -17.49
CA TRP A 950 -51.67 14.10 -17.45
C TRP A 950 -52.31 13.78 -18.81
N GLU A 951 -52.97 14.76 -19.43
CA GLU A 951 -53.56 14.61 -20.77
C GLU A 951 -52.51 14.19 -21.81
N GLN A 952 -51.31 14.77 -21.76
CA GLN A 952 -50.20 14.40 -22.65
C GLN A 952 -49.78 12.93 -22.47
N LEU A 953 -49.71 12.44 -21.23
CA LEU A 953 -49.31 11.07 -20.92
C LEU A 953 -50.43 10.06 -21.22
N GLU A 954 -51.69 10.45 -21.10
CA GLU A 954 -52.85 9.60 -21.39
C GLU A 954 -53.01 9.31 -22.89
N ILE A 955 -52.62 10.26 -23.76
CA ILE A 955 -52.62 10.07 -25.23
C ILE A 955 -51.65 8.94 -25.65
N SER A 956 -50.58 8.73 -24.87
CA SER A 956 -49.62 7.67 -25.14
C SER A 956 -50.05 6.35 -24.50
N ASP A 957 -50.47 5.39 -25.33
CA ASP A 957 -50.90 4.05 -24.90
C ASP A 957 -49.84 3.31 -24.04
N HIS A 958 -48.56 3.67 -24.23
CA HIS A 958 -47.42 3.12 -23.50
C HIS A 958 -47.34 3.50 -22.01
N ASN A 959 -48.07 4.51 -21.55
CA ASN A 959 -48.08 4.93 -20.14
C ASN A 959 -49.32 4.46 -19.38
N ARG A 960 -50.20 3.70 -20.05
CA ARG A 960 -51.51 3.33 -19.50
C ARG A 960 -51.41 2.46 -18.24
N ARG A 961 -50.49 1.49 -18.20
CA ARG A 961 -50.30 0.67 -16.98
C ARG A 961 -49.72 1.48 -15.83
N LEU A 962 -48.83 2.44 -16.10
CA LEU A 962 -48.32 3.34 -15.06
C LEU A 962 -49.45 4.20 -14.47
N LEU A 963 -50.32 4.77 -15.31
CA LEU A 963 -51.48 5.52 -14.85
C LEU A 963 -52.46 4.63 -14.09
N ASP A 964 -52.69 3.39 -14.55
CA ASP A 964 -53.50 2.39 -13.83
C ASP A 964 -52.93 2.11 -12.42
N LEU A 965 -51.60 1.94 -12.29
CA LEU A 965 -50.94 1.72 -11.01
C LEU A 965 -51.04 2.94 -10.09
N ILE A 966 -50.85 4.14 -10.64
CA ILE A 966 -51.08 5.38 -9.91
C ILE A 966 -52.53 5.44 -9.44
N GLY A 967 -53.50 5.12 -10.29
CA GLY A 967 -54.91 5.03 -9.89
C GLY A 967 -55.17 4.08 -8.72
N SER A 968 -54.42 2.97 -8.66
CA SER A 968 -54.50 1.99 -7.56
C SER A 968 -53.85 2.47 -6.27
N LEU A 969 -52.89 3.41 -6.30
CA LEU A 969 -52.30 4.02 -5.10
C LEU A 969 -53.32 4.74 -4.21
N ARG A 970 -54.53 5.04 -4.72
CA ARG A 970 -55.64 5.56 -3.90
C ARG A 970 -55.99 4.65 -2.72
N HIS A 971 -55.66 3.36 -2.82
CA HIS A 971 -55.90 2.37 -1.77
C HIS A 971 -54.76 2.23 -0.76
N SER A 972 -53.60 2.88 -0.98
CA SER A 972 -52.43 2.84 -0.09
C SER A 972 -52.59 3.70 1.16
N ALA A 973 -51.78 3.43 2.19
CA ALA A 973 -51.75 4.21 3.44
C ALA A 973 -51.53 5.71 3.23
N ASP A 974 -50.54 6.05 2.41
CA ASP A 974 -50.14 7.43 2.15
C ASP A 974 -51.27 8.25 1.50
N TYR A 975 -52.14 7.60 0.70
CA TYR A 975 -53.30 8.28 0.10
C TYR A 975 -54.50 8.31 1.06
N ARG A 976 -54.75 7.24 1.81
CA ARG A 976 -55.85 7.18 2.79
C ARG A 976 -55.67 8.20 3.90
N ASN A 977 -54.42 8.45 4.32
CA ASN A 977 -54.08 9.48 5.29
C ASN A 977 -53.99 10.86 4.62
N THR A 978 -54.94 11.76 4.91
CA THR A 978 -54.97 13.11 4.31
C THR A 978 -53.74 13.95 4.65
N ALA A 979 -53.04 13.67 5.76
CA ALA A 979 -51.80 14.36 6.13
C ALA A 979 -50.63 14.00 5.17
N ASN A 980 -50.57 12.76 4.72
CA ASN A 980 -49.52 12.27 3.80
C ASN A 980 -49.93 12.39 2.33
N ARG A 981 -51.24 12.53 2.05
CA ARG A 981 -51.79 12.58 0.68
C ARG A 981 -51.15 13.68 -0.17
N ALA A 982 -50.96 14.88 0.38
CA ALA A 982 -50.34 15.98 -0.35
C ALA A 982 -48.89 15.65 -0.75
N ALA A 983 -48.13 15.02 0.15
CA ALA A 983 -46.77 14.58 -0.12
C ALA A 983 -46.72 13.44 -1.17
N LEU A 984 -47.65 12.49 -1.10
CA LEU A 984 -47.80 11.44 -2.12
C LEU A 984 -48.18 12.02 -3.49
N GLN A 985 -49.11 12.98 -3.54
CA GLN A 985 -49.45 13.69 -4.78
C GLN A 985 -48.22 14.35 -5.38
N GLU A 986 -47.41 15.09 -4.60
CA GLU A 986 -46.15 15.66 -5.08
C GLU A 986 -45.16 14.62 -5.60
N ARG A 987 -45.04 13.46 -4.93
CA ARG A 987 -44.22 12.32 -5.36
C ARG A 987 -44.69 11.75 -6.71
N VAL A 988 -46.00 11.54 -6.87
CA VAL A 988 -46.63 11.10 -8.13
C VAL A 988 -46.30 12.10 -9.25
N TRP A 989 -46.48 13.40 -9.01
CA TRP A 989 -46.19 14.43 -10.01
C TRP A 989 -44.70 14.52 -10.36
N ARG A 990 -43.79 14.21 -9.42
CA ARG A 990 -42.35 14.10 -9.71
C ARG A 990 -42.05 12.95 -10.67
N VAL A 991 -42.64 11.78 -10.45
CA VAL A 991 -42.48 10.62 -11.34
C VAL A 991 -43.06 10.92 -12.73
N LEU A 992 -44.30 11.43 -12.80
CA LEU A 992 -44.94 11.79 -14.07
C LEU A 992 -44.16 12.89 -14.82
N GLY A 993 -43.63 13.87 -14.09
CA GLY A 993 -42.76 14.91 -14.64
C GLY A 993 -41.49 14.32 -15.28
N ALA A 994 -40.82 13.38 -14.60
CA ALA A 994 -39.64 12.69 -15.14
C ALA A 994 -39.97 11.86 -16.39
N VAL A 995 -41.10 11.14 -16.37
CA VAL A 995 -41.58 10.36 -17.53
C VAL A 995 -41.90 11.25 -18.74
N SER A 996 -42.44 12.46 -18.51
CA SER A 996 -42.72 13.40 -19.60
C SER A 996 -41.46 13.88 -20.32
N GLN A 997 -40.31 13.91 -19.63
CA GLN A 997 -39.02 14.32 -20.18
C GLN A 997 -38.26 13.13 -20.81
N ASP A 998 -38.56 11.90 -20.40
CA ASP A 998 -37.89 10.68 -20.86
C ASP A 998 -38.93 9.58 -21.23
N PRO A 999 -39.32 9.48 -22.51
CA PRO A 999 -40.28 8.48 -22.97
C PRO A 999 -39.84 7.03 -22.73
N GLN A 1000 -38.53 6.75 -22.69
CA GLN A 1000 -38.01 5.40 -22.48
C GLN A 1000 -38.18 4.97 -21.02
N LEU A 1001 -38.04 5.92 -20.08
CA LEU A 1001 -38.36 5.69 -18.68
C LEU A 1001 -39.85 5.34 -18.51
N GLY A 1002 -40.75 6.06 -19.19
CA GLY A 1002 -42.20 5.77 -19.19
C GLY A 1002 -42.54 4.33 -19.58
N MET A 1003 -41.98 3.84 -20.69
CA MET A 1003 -42.16 2.45 -21.13
C MET A 1003 -41.67 1.43 -20.08
N THR A 1004 -40.54 1.72 -19.44
CA THR A 1004 -39.95 0.82 -18.43
C THR A 1004 -40.82 0.76 -17.17
N LEU A 1005 -41.25 1.91 -16.65
CA LEU A 1005 -42.11 1.98 -15.48
C LEU A 1005 -43.49 1.35 -15.76
N SER A 1006 -44.03 1.54 -16.97
CA SER A 1006 -45.29 0.91 -17.38
C SER A 1006 -45.17 -0.61 -17.51
N ALA A 1007 -44.02 -1.15 -17.88
CA ALA A 1007 -43.79 -2.60 -17.89
C ALA A 1007 -43.70 -3.17 -16.47
N ILE A 1008 -43.01 -2.48 -15.54
CA ILE A 1008 -42.93 -2.88 -14.13
C ILE A 1008 -44.31 -2.87 -13.47
N ALA A 1009 -45.19 -1.93 -13.87
CA ALA A 1009 -46.55 -1.82 -13.34
C ALA A 1009 -47.47 -3.02 -13.68
N GLU A 1010 -47.15 -3.84 -14.69
CA GLU A 1010 -48.08 -4.84 -15.22
C GLU A 1010 -48.38 -6.01 -14.27
N GLU A 1011 -47.34 -6.62 -13.69
CA GLU A 1011 -47.50 -7.76 -12.76
C GLU A 1011 -48.20 -7.36 -11.44
N PRO A 1012 -47.81 -6.25 -10.75
CA PRO A 1012 -48.50 -5.81 -9.54
C PRO A 1012 -49.99 -5.52 -9.79
N LEU A 1013 -50.33 -4.91 -10.93
CA LEU A 1013 -51.72 -4.64 -11.30
C LEU A 1013 -52.50 -5.93 -11.58
N ARG A 1014 -51.86 -6.94 -12.16
CA ARG A 1014 -52.48 -8.24 -12.40
C ARG A 1014 -52.81 -8.93 -11.07
N LEU A 1015 -51.84 -9.01 -10.16
CA LEU A 1015 -52.02 -9.65 -8.86
C LEU A 1015 -53.03 -8.90 -7.98
N PHE A 1016 -53.03 -7.56 -8.04
CA PHE A 1016 -54.02 -6.74 -7.34
C PHE A 1016 -55.45 -6.98 -7.84
N ARG A 1017 -55.66 -7.13 -9.16
CA ARG A 1017 -56.99 -7.43 -9.74
C ARG A 1017 -57.50 -8.83 -9.41
N ASP A 1018 -56.60 -9.77 -9.12
CA ASP A 1018 -56.93 -11.15 -8.74
C ASP A 1018 -57.05 -11.33 -7.20
N ASN A 1019 -57.08 -10.24 -6.40
CA ASN A 1019 -57.05 -10.23 -4.93
C ASN A 1019 -55.82 -10.95 -4.31
N ASN A 1020 -54.72 -11.05 -5.04
CA ASN A 1020 -53.49 -11.75 -4.62
C ASN A 1020 -52.37 -10.80 -4.14
N THR A 1021 -52.60 -9.49 -4.05
CA THR A 1021 -51.60 -8.51 -3.55
C THR A 1021 -52.26 -7.41 -2.75
N CYS A 1022 -51.70 -7.12 -1.58
CA CYS A 1022 -52.16 -6.08 -0.66
C CYS A 1022 -51.86 -4.65 -1.20
N PRO A 1023 -52.59 -3.62 -0.73
CA PRO A 1023 -52.31 -2.22 -1.09
C PRO A 1023 -50.87 -1.74 -0.81
N ASP A 1024 -50.21 -2.27 0.23
CA ASP A 1024 -48.80 -1.96 0.54
C ASP A 1024 -47.82 -2.53 -0.50
N GLY A 1025 -48.19 -3.62 -1.20
CA GLY A 1025 -47.46 -4.13 -2.36
C GLY A 1025 -47.40 -3.14 -3.52
N ILE A 1026 -48.51 -2.46 -3.82
CA ILE A 1026 -48.53 -1.41 -4.86
C ILE A 1026 -47.67 -0.21 -4.44
N LEU A 1027 -47.69 0.16 -3.17
CA LEU A 1027 -46.89 1.28 -2.65
C LEU A 1027 -45.39 0.98 -2.71
N LEU A 1028 -44.99 -0.26 -2.38
CA LEU A 1028 -43.60 -0.71 -2.50
C LEU A 1028 -43.11 -0.63 -3.96
N GLU A 1029 -43.93 -1.09 -4.91
CA GLU A 1029 -43.62 -1.04 -6.34
C GLU A 1029 -43.54 0.41 -6.85
N PHE A 1030 -44.43 1.29 -6.39
CA PHE A 1030 -44.30 2.72 -6.69
C PHE A 1030 -43.02 3.32 -6.11
N ASN A 1031 -42.66 3.00 -4.87
CA ASN A 1031 -41.40 3.46 -4.27
C ASN A 1031 -40.17 2.95 -5.05
N GLN A 1032 -40.24 1.73 -5.61
CA GLN A 1032 -39.21 1.20 -6.51
C GLN A 1032 -39.09 2.04 -7.80
N MET A 1033 -40.22 2.49 -8.37
CA MET A 1033 -40.22 3.40 -9.52
C MET A 1033 -39.61 4.77 -9.17
N GLU A 1034 -39.88 5.29 -7.97
CA GLU A 1034 -39.27 6.54 -7.50
C GLU A 1034 -37.74 6.43 -7.40
N VAL A 1035 -37.23 5.30 -6.89
CA VAL A 1035 -35.78 5.03 -6.84
C VAL A 1035 -35.19 5.03 -8.26
N MET A 1036 -35.86 4.46 -9.26
CA MET A 1036 -35.40 4.50 -10.65
C MET A 1036 -35.36 5.93 -11.21
N VAL A 1037 -36.38 6.74 -10.94
CA VAL A 1037 -36.40 8.17 -11.31
C VAL A 1037 -35.24 8.91 -10.63
N PHE A 1038 -35.03 8.65 -9.34
CA PHE A 1038 -33.95 9.26 -8.57
C PHE A 1038 -32.56 8.92 -9.13
N ILE A 1039 -32.31 7.66 -9.51
CA ILE A 1039 -31.07 7.24 -10.18
C ILE A 1039 -30.90 8.01 -11.50
N ARG A 1040 -31.93 8.04 -12.34
CA ARG A 1040 -31.90 8.72 -13.65
C ARG A 1040 -31.55 10.21 -13.51
N GLN A 1041 -32.18 10.89 -12.56
CA GLN A 1041 -31.93 12.31 -12.26
C GLN A 1041 -30.53 12.54 -11.68
N SER A 1042 -30.11 11.70 -10.74
CA SER A 1042 -28.78 11.79 -10.10
C SER A 1042 -27.63 11.63 -11.10
N LEU A 1043 -27.85 10.98 -12.24
CA LEU A 1043 -26.87 10.80 -13.30
C LEU A 1043 -26.85 11.95 -14.33
N HIS A 1044 -27.89 12.79 -14.39
CA HIS A 1044 -28.03 13.82 -15.45
C HIS A 1044 -27.26 15.13 -15.14
N ASP A 1045 -27.19 15.54 -13.88
CA ASP A 1045 -26.69 16.87 -13.46
C ASP A 1045 -25.41 16.80 -12.58
N VAL A 1046 -24.39 16.04 -13.00
CA VAL A 1046 -23.17 15.87 -12.19
C VAL A 1046 -22.03 16.79 -12.65
N VAL A 1047 -21.62 17.72 -11.78
CA VAL A 1047 -20.46 18.60 -12.02
C VAL A 1047 -19.17 17.76 -12.07
N PRO A 1048 -18.27 17.98 -13.05
CA PRO A 1048 -17.08 17.14 -13.24
C PRO A 1048 -16.19 17.01 -11.99
N GLU A 1049 -16.03 18.09 -11.21
CA GLU A 1049 -15.12 18.11 -10.06
C GLU A 1049 -15.61 17.31 -8.84
N GLN A 1050 -16.91 17.00 -8.75
CA GLN A 1050 -17.50 16.26 -7.62
C GLN A 1050 -18.09 14.90 -8.03
N ARG A 1051 -17.85 14.50 -9.28
CA ARG A 1051 -18.47 13.33 -9.89
C ARG A 1051 -18.13 12.03 -9.15
N GLY A 1052 -16.88 11.83 -8.74
CA GLY A 1052 -16.45 10.67 -7.97
C GLY A 1052 -17.21 10.52 -6.66
N ALA A 1053 -17.15 11.54 -5.79
CA ALA A 1053 -17.82 11.53 -4.50
C ALA A 1053 -19.35 11.35 -4.60
N LEU A 1054 -20.02 12.00 -5.57
CA LEU A 1054 -21.46 11.87 -5.77
C LEU A 1054 -21.87 10.47 -6.26
N LEU A 1055 -21.14 9.92 -7.24
CA LEU A 1055 -21.43 8.59 -7.77
C LEU A 1055 -21.07 7.47 -6.79
N TYR A 1056 -20.00 7.64 -6.01
CA TYR A 1056 -19.68 6.71 -4.92
C TYR A 1056 -20.80 6.72 -3.88
N ARG A 1057 -21.23 7.90 -3.41
CA ARG A 1057 -22.36 8.03 -2.47
C ARG A 1057 -23.66 7.44 -3.04
N LEU A 1058 -23.96 7.65 -4.32
CA LEU A 1058 -25.11 7.02 -4.98
C LEU A 1058 -25.02 5.50 -4.90
N THR A 1059 -23.87 4.93 -5.27
CA THR A 1059 -23.61 3.48 -5.21
C THR A 1059 -23.79 2.94 -3.81
N THR A 1060 -23.27 3.63 -2.79
CA THR A 1060 -23.45 3.26 -1.38
C THR A 1060 -24.93 3.28 -0.97
N ARG A 1061 -25.69 4.32 -1.32
CA ARG A 1061 -27.13 4.41 -0.99
C ARG A 1061 -27.95 3.29 -1.62
N LEU A 1062 -27.67 2.97 -2.88
CA LEU A 1062 -28.34 1.89 -3.60
C LEU A 1062 -27.97 0.52 -3.04
N TYR A 1063 -26.70 0.31 -2.68
CA TYR A 1063 -26.26 -0.89 -1.99
C TYR A 1063 -27.02 -1.09 -0.67
N ARG A 1064 -27.08 -0.04 0.17
CA ARG A 1064 -27.79 -0.10 1.47
C ARG A 1064 -29.26 -0.47 1.30
N LEU A 1065 -29.94 0.12 0.31
CA LEU A 1065 -31.33 -0.23 -0.01
C LEU A 1065 -31.45 -1.69 -0.45
N SER A 1066 -30.58 -2.14 -1.36
CA SER A 1066 -30.57 -3.50 -1.89
C SER A 1066 -30.36 -4.55 -0.80
N GLU A 1067 -29.36 -4.36 0.07
CA GLU A 1067 -29.08 -5.28 1.16
C GLU A 1067 -30.13 -5.24 2.26
N LEU A 1068 -30.71 -4.06 2.54
CA LEU A 1068 -31.82 -3.95 3.48
C LEU A 1068 -33.04 -4.74 2.98
N ASP A 1069 -33.36 -4.63 1.70
CA ASP A 1069 -34.41 -5.42 1.06
C ASP A 1069 -34.10 -6.92 1.08
N ALA A 1070 -32.85 -7.31 0.81
CA ALA A 1070 -32.44 -8.72 0.88
C ALA A 1070 -32.60 -9.27 2.31
N ALA A 1071 -32.19 -8.50 3.32
CA ALA A 1071 -32.36 -8.85 4.72
C ALA A 1071 -33.84 -8.98 5.10
N ALA A 1072 -34.70 -8.09 4.60
CA ALA A 1072 -36.14 -8.17 4.80
C ALA A 1072 -36.73 -9.46 4.19
N ARG A 1073 -36.44 -9.76 2.92
CA ARG A 1073 -36.92 -10.97 2.21
C ARG A 1073 -36.55 -12.27 2.93
N GLU A 1074 -35.32 -12.35 3.42
CA GLU A 1074 -34.83 -13.54 4.14
C GLU A 1074 -35.55 -13.74 5.47
N GLN A 1075 -35.95 -12.64 6.13
CA GLN A 1075 -36.70 -12.72 7.38
C GLN A 1075 -38.19 -12.97 7.14
N THR A 1076 -38.78 -12.53 6.03
CA THR A 1076 -40.21 -12.58 5.71
C THR A 1076 -40.90 -13.88 6.15
N GLY A 1077 -40.37 -15.04 5.76
CA GLY A 1077 -40.92 -16.34 6.16
C GLY A 1077 -42.35 -16.54 5.65
N SER A 1078 -43.33 -16.63 6.55
CA SER A 1078 -44.76 -16.73 6.22
C SER A 1078 -45.51 -15.39 6.21
N ARG A 1079 -44.81 -14.27 6.46
CA ARG A 1079 -45.36 -12.90 6.46
C ARG A 1079 -45.46 -12.35 5.03
N ASP A 1080 -46.18 -11.26 4.79
CA ASP A 1080 -46.16 -10.59 3.50
C ASP A 1080 -44.79 -9.92 3.26
N GLU A 1081 -44.17 -10.19 2.11
CA GLU A 1081 -42.87 -9.62 1.75
C GLU A 1081 -42.95 -8.09 1.62
N ALA A 1082 -44.03 -7.57 1.05
CA ALA A 1082 -44.17 -6.15 0.78
C ALA A 1082 -44.18 -5.36 2.09
N GLU A 1083 -44.91 -5.87 3.08
CA GLU A 1083 -45.06 -5.27 4.39
C GLU A 1083 -43.75 -5.24 5.17
N VAL A 1084 -43.04 -6.37 5.21
CA VAL A 1084 -41.74 -6.47 5.91
C VAL A 1084 -40.70 -5.54 5.27
N ARG A 1085 -40.63 -5.47 3.93
CA ARG A 1085 -39.68 -4.57 3.24
C ARG A 1085 -39.99 -3.11 3.46
N LEU A 1086 -41.26 -2.72 3.38
CA LEU A 1086 -41.67 -1.33 3.61
C LEU A 1086 -41.36 -0.92 5.06
N ALA A 1087 -41.66 -1.78 6.04
CA ALA A 1087 -41.33 -1.56 7.45
C ALA A 1087 -39.82 -1.34 7.68
N TYR A 1088 -38.97 -2.14 7.04
CA TYR A 1088 -37.51 -1.98 7.09
C TYR A 1088 -37.06 -0.63 6.49
N ARG A 1089 -37.55 -0.30 5.31
CA ARG A 1089 -37.20 0.96 4.61
C ARG A 1089 -37.63 2.18 5.41
N ILE A 1090 -38.83 2.19 5.99
CA ILE A 1090 -39.33 3.28 6.84
C ILE A 1090 -38.45 3.42 8.09
N HIS A 1091 -38.15 2.31 8.76
CA HIS A 1091 -37.43 2.33 10.03
C HIS A 1091 -35.99 2.84 9.87
N TRP A 1092 -35.26 2.36 8.86
CA TRP A 1092 -33.84 2.69 8.66
C TRP A 1092 -33.57 3.77 7.60
N ALA A 1093 -34.59 4.36 7.00
CA ALA A 1093 -34.51 5.45 6.02
C ALA A 1093 -33.44 6.51 6.36
N SER A 1094 -33.56 7.10 7.55
CA SER A 1094 -32.68 8.18 8.01
C SER A 1094 -31.29 7.68 8.41
N ALA A 1095 -31.20 6.53 9.08
CA ALA A 1095 -29.94 5.98 9.58
C ALA A 1095 -29.02 5.51 8.44
N LEU A 1096 -29.60 4.92 7.39
CA LEU A 1096 -28.87 4.41 6.23
C LEU A 1096 -28.76 5.42 5.08
N ASP A 1097 -29.33 6.62 5.21
CA ASP A 1097 -29.43 7.60 4.10
C ASP A 1097 -30.04 6.95 2.84
N LEU A 1098 -31.16 6.22 2.99
CA LEU A 1098 -31.77 5.49 1.87
C LEU A 1098 -32.22 6.44 0.75
N PRO A 1099 -32.16 6.01 -0.53
CA PRO A 1099 -32.71 6.77 -1.64
C PRO A 1099 -34.24 6.72 -1.60
N VAL A 1100 -34.88 7.90 -1.66
CA VAL A 1100 -36.35 8.09 -1.64
C VAL A 1100 -37.06 7.29 -0.53
N PRO A 1101 -36.92 7.71 0.74
CA PRO A 1101 -37.51 6.98 1.84
C PRO A 1101 -39.06 7.02 1.79
N PRO A 1102 -39.75 5.89 2.01
CA PRO A 1102 -41.21 5.87 2.19
C PRO A 1102 -41.63 6.62 3.46
N GLU A 1103 -42.79 7.29 3.43
CA GLU A 1103 -43.28 8.14 4.53
C GLU A 1103 -44.28 7.43 5.46
N GLY A 1104 -44.92 6.35 5.02
CA GLY A 1104 -45.92 5.61 5.80
C GLY A 1104 -46.22 4.20 5.26
N MET A 1105 -47.01 3.44 6.02
CA MET A 1105 -47.42 2.05 5.76
C MET A 1105 -48.83 1.81 6.31
N LEU A 1106 -49.66 0.98 5.66
CA LEU A 1106 -51.05 0.74 6.08
C LEU A 1106 -51.15 -0.34 7.15
N TYR A 1107 -50.36 -1.40 7.00
CA TYR A 1107 -50.39 -2.59 7.87
C TYR A 1107 -49.07 -2.80 8.63
N GLN A 1108 -48.59 -1.77 9.33
CA GLN A 1108 -47.28 -1.83 10.00
C GLN A 1108 -47.21 -2.92 11.09
N ALA A 1109 -48.33 -3.26 11.72
CA ALA A 1109 -48.42 -4.36 12.68
C ALA A 1109 -48.27 -5.74 12.01
N HIS A 1110 -48.79 -5.91 10.78
CA HIS A 1110 -48.75 -7.18 10.05
C HIS A 1110 -47.34 -7.60 9.62
N ALA A 1111 -46.42 -6.64 9.50
CA ALA A 1111 -44.99 -6.93 9.33
C ALA A 1111 -44.40 -7.73 10.50
N ALA A 1112 -45.05 -7.72 11.68
CA ALA A 1112 -44.74 -8.52 12.86
C ALA A 1112 -43.24 -8.57 13.18
N ILE A 1113 -42.61 -7.39 13.22
CA ILE A 1113 -41.15 -7.25 13.33
C ILE A 1113 -40.70 -7.74 14.72
N ARG A 1114 -39.86 -8.79 14.73
CA ARG A 1114 -39.40 -9.42 15.96
C ARG A 1114 -38.42 -8.52 16.73
N PRO A 1115 -38.31 -8.65 18.06
CA PRO A 1115 -37.35 -7.90 18.86
C PRO A 1115 -35.90 -8.09 18.37
N GLY A 1116 -35.23 -7.00 17.96
CA GLY A 1116 -33.86 -7.01 17.44
C GLY A 1116 -33.69 -7.43 15.96
N GLU A 1117 -34.79 -7.68 15.23
CA GLU A 1117 -34.78 -7.99 13.79
C GLU A 1117 -34.23 -6.81 12.98
N PHE A 1118 -34.71 -5.58 13.26
CA PHE A 1118 -34.19 -4.35 12.65
C PHE A 1118 -32.68 -4.17 12.88
N ASP A 1119 -32.20 -4.40 14.10
CA ASP A 1119 -30.77 -4.22 14.43
C ASP A 1119 -29.89 -5.21 13.65
N THR A 1120 -30.38 -6.45 13.47
CA THR A 1120 -29.66 -7.49 12.72
C THR A 1120 -29.54 -7.12 11.24
N ALA A 1121 -30.61 -6.61 10.65
CA ALA A 1121 -30.62 -6.14 9.27
C ALA A 1121 -29.64 -4.96 9.06
N LEU A 1122 -29.65 -4.00 9.99
CA LEU A 1122 -28.75 -2.87 9.94
C LEU A 1122 -27.28 -3.28 10.06
N LEU A 1123 -26.96 -4.16 10.99
CA LEU A 1123 -25.60 -4.68 11.16
C LEU A 1123 -25.10 -5.38 9.89
N ARG A 1124 -25.96 -6.14 9.21
CA ARG A 1124 -25.62 -6.77 7.92
C ARG A 1124 -25.29 -5.75 6.84
N VAL A 1125 -26.11 -4.70 6.71
CA VAL A 1125 -25.89 -3.64 5.71
C VAL A 1125 -24.55 -2.95 5.99
N GLN A 1126 -24.32 -2.54 7.24
CA GLN A 1126 -23.08 -1.87 7.65
C GLN A 1126 -21.86 -2.78 7.47
N SER A 1127 -21.95 -4.04 7.92
CA SER A 1127 -20.83 -4.98 7.78
C SER A 1127 -20.51 -5.26 6.32
N GLY A 1128 -21.49 -5.41 5.44
CA GLY A 1128 -21.20 -5.66 4.03
C GLY A 1128 -20.70 -4.41 3.26
N GLU A 1129 -21.09 -3.21 3.70
CA GLU A 1129 -20.52 -1.95 3.20
C GLU A 1129 -19.06 -1.81 3.62
N GLU A 1130 -18.78 -2.10 4.88
CA GLU A 1130 -17.47 -1.91 5.52
C GLU A 1130 -16.48 -3.04 5.15
N GLN A 1131 -16.91 -4.30 5.21
CA GLN A 1131 -16.04 -5.48 5.02
C GLN A 1131 -15.68 -5.74 3.54
N GLY A 1132 -16.39 -5.15 2.59
CA GLY A 1132 -15.94 -5.05 1.19
C GLY A 1132 -16.68 -5.94 0.20
N GLU A 1133 -16.65 -7.27 0.34
CA GLU A 1133 -17.05 -8.14 -0.79
C GLU A 1133 -18.51 -7.97 -1.26
N PRO A 1134 -19.54 -7.83 -0.39
CA PRO A 1134 -20.91 -7.57 -0.86
C PRO A 1134 -21.04 -6.22 -1.58
N PHE A 1135 -20.46 -5.15 -1.03
CA PHE A 1135 -20.48 -3.83 -1.66
C PHE A 1135 -19.69 -3.79 -2.97
N LEU A 1136 -18.51 -4.40 -3.02
CA LEU A 1136 -17.68 -4.48 -4.22
C LEU A 1136 -18.40 -5.26 -5.33
N ARG A 1137 -19.02 -6.40 -5.01
CA ARG A 1137 -19.87 -7.15 -5.96
C ARG A 1137 -21.05 -6.33 -6.46
N PHE A 1138 -21.64 -5.50 -5.61
CA PHE A 1138 -22.71 -4.59 -6.01
C PHE A 1138 -22.19 -3.50 -6.95
N ALA A 1139 -21.06 -2.86 -6.62
CA ALA A 1139 -20.43 -1.81 -7.41
C ALA A 1139 -19.97 -2.31 -8.79
N GLU A 1140 -19.50 -3.56 -8.88
CA GLU A 1140 -19.16 -4.24 -10.15
C GLU A 1140 -20.35 -4.41 -11.10
N GLN A 1141 -21.59 -4.32 -10.60
CA GLN A 1141 -22.80 -4.45 -11.41
C GLN A 1141 -23.37 -3.10 -11.84
N GLN A 1142 -22.79 -1.98 -11.37
CA GLN A 1142 -23.27 -0.64 -11.67
C GLN A 1142 -22.56 -0.05 -12.89
N ASP A 1143 -23.23 -0.06 -14.05
CA ASP A 1143 -22.66 0.45 -15.31
C ASP A 1143 -22.19 1.90 -15.21
N TYR A 1144 -22.96 2.76 -14.53
CA TYR A 1144 -22.60 4.18 -14.36
C TYR A 1144 -21.30 4.35 -13.57
N TRP A 1145 -21.05 3.48 -12.58
CA TRP A 1145 -19.86 3.50 -11.73
C TRP A 1145 -18.65 3.00 -12.51
N ILE A 1146 -18.81 1.88 -13.22
CA ILE A 1146 -17.74 1.32 -14.08
C ILE A 1146 -17.34 2.32 -15.17
N ASN A 1147 -18.31 2.99 -15.81
CA ASN A 1147 -18.04 3.99 -16.83
C ASN A 1147 -17.27 5.18 -16.24
N TYR A 1148 -17.63 5.67 -15.05
CA TYR A 1148 -16.86 6.68 -14.35
C TYR A 1148 -15.40 6.23 -14.11
N LEU A 1149 -15.20 5.03 -13.56
CA LEU A 1149 -13.85 4.50 -13.31
C LEU A 1149 -13.02 4.36 -14.60
N ARG A 1150 -13.65 3.96 -15.71
CA ARG A 1150 -13.00 3.87 -17.02
C ARG A 1150 -12.64 5.23 -17.59
N GLU A 1151 -13.50 6.23 -17.43
CA GLU A 1151 -13.23 7.61 -17.87
C GLU A 1151 -12.09 8.24 -17.05
N THR A 1152 -12.15 8.13 -15.72
CA THR A 1152 -11.18 8.72 -14.79
C THR A 1152 -9.82 8.01 -14.84
N HIS A 1153 -9.82 6.68 -14.99
CA HIS A 1153 -8.61 5.86 -15.01
C HIS A 1153 -8.34 5.19 -16.36
N ALA A 1154 -8.67 5.88 -17.46
CA ALA A 1154 -8.55 5.36 -18.84
C ALA A 1154 -7.19 4.72 -19.12
N GLY A 1155 -6.09 5.35 -18.69
CA GLY A 1155 -4.74 4.83 -18.90
C GLY A 1155 -4.48 3.44 -18.32
N ARG A 1156 -5.15 3.07 -17.21
CA ARG A 1156 -5.02 1.73 -16.59
C ARG A 1156 -5.83 0.68 -17.34
N PHE A 1157 -7.04 1.01 -17.77
CA PHE A 1157 -7.89 0.11 -18.57
C PHE A 1157 -7.32 -0.10 -19.98
N ASP A 1158 -6.84 0.95 -20.63
CA ASP A 1158 -6.20 0.88 -21.95
C ASP A 1158 -4.94 0.01 -21.93
N ALA A 1159 -4.19 0.05 -20.83
CA ALA A 1159 -3.04 -0.82 -20.64
C ALA A 1159 -3.46 -2.29 -20.59
N LEU A 1160 -4.49 -2.64 -19.80
CA LEU A 1160 -5.04 -4.00 -19.76
C LEU A 1160 -5.55 -4.47 -21.13
N GLU A 1161 -6.27 -3.63 -21.86
CA GLU A 1161 -6.80 -4.00 -23.18
C GLU A 1161 -5.69 -4.21 -24.22
N ARG A 1162 -4.64 -3.38 -24.20
CA ARG A 1162 -3.47 -3.55 -25.08
C ARG A 1162 -2.78 -4.89 -24.85
N ILE A 1163 -2.68 -5.31 -23.60
CA ILE A 1163 -2.10 -6.60 -23.20
C ILE A 1163 -2.93 -7.75 -23.78
N TYR A 1164 -4.25 -7.73 -23.53
CA TYR A 1164 -5.17 -8.74 -24.05
C TYR A 1164 -5.08 -8.87 -25.58
N ARG A 1165 -5.07 -7.75 -26.31
CA ARG A 1165 -4.94 -7.76 -27.78
C ARG A 1165 -3.61 -8.37 -28.25
N THR A 1166 -2.52 -8.06 -27.55
CA THR A 1166 -1.18 -8.58 -27.87
C THR A 1166 -1.11 -10.09 -27.62
N ASP A 1167 -1.61 -10.55 -26.47
CA ASP A 1167 -1.66 -11.97 -26.11
C ASP A 1167 -2.55 -12.78 -27.05
N LEU A 1168 -3.71 -12.24 -27.45
CA LEU A 1168 -4.62 -12.87 -28.41
C LEU A 1168 -3.96 -13.03 -29.79
N THR A 1169 -3.22 -12.01 -30.24
CA THR A 1169 -2.48 -12.06 -31.51
C THR A 1169 -1.41 -13.16 -31.44
N ARG A 1170 -0.62 -13.20 -30.36
CA ARG A 1170 0.43 -14.21 -30.14
C ARG A 1170 -0.12 -15.64 -30.06
N LEU A 1171 -1.24 -15.84 -29.38
CA LEU A 1171 -1.93 -17.14 -29.31
C LEU A 1171 -2.37 -17.61 -30.70
N THR A 1172 -2.90 -16.68 -31.51
CA THR A 1172 -3.33 -16.96 -32.88
C THR A 1172 -2.12 -17.35 -33.75
N ASP A 1173 -1.03 -16.58 -33.67
CA ASP A 1173 0.22 -16.88 -34.38
C ASP A 1173 0.81 -18.26 -33.98
N GLU A 1174 0.75 -18.66 -32.70
CA GLU A 1174 1.23 -19.97 -32.23
C GLU A 1174 0.46 -21.12 -32.88
N PHE A 1175 -0.87 -21.02 -32.94
CA PHE A 1175 -1.72 -22.07 -33.53
C PHE A 1175 -1.55 -22.16 -35.05
N GLU A 1176 -1.42 -21.01 -35.72
CA GLU A 1176 -1.09 -20.95 -37.15
C GLU A 1176 0.28 -21.58 -37.44
N GLN A 1177 1.31 -21.29 -36.64
CA GLN A 1177 2.65 -21.89 -36.78
C GLN A 1177 2.66 -23.41 -36.55
N ARG A 1178 1.79 -23.90 -35.65
CA ARG A 1178 1.62 -25.34 -35.40
C ARG A 1178 0.72 -26.02 -36.44
N ASN A 1179 0.23 -25.27 -37.43
CA ASN A 1179 -0.64 -25.74 -38.50
C ASN A 1179 -1.95 -26.35 -37.97
N ILE A 1180 -2.40 -25.87 -36.81
CA ILE A 1180 -3.64 -26.29 -36.16
C ILE A 1180 -4.73 -25.30 -36.57
N SER A 1181 -5.86 -25.81 -37.08
CA SER A 1181 -6.99 -24.95 -37.48
C SER A 1181 -7.49 -24.12 -36.30
N LEU A 1182 -7.83 -22.85 -36.56
CA LEU A 1182 -8.49 -21.96 -35.59
C LEU A 1182 -9.90 -22.46 -35.20
N ASP A 1183 -10.47 -23.42 -35.94
CA ASP A 1183 -11.71 -24.11 -35.59
C ASP A 1183 -11.47 -25.31 -34.63
N ASN A 1184 -10.24 -25.53 -34.16
CA ASN A 1184 -9.93 -26.63 -33.25
C ASN A 1184 -10.52 -26.35 -31.85
N PRO A 1185 -11.22 -27.33 -31.23
CA PRO A 1185 -11.70 -27.22 -29.84
C PRO A 1185 -10.66 -26.77 -28.82
N GLU A 1186 -9.37 -27.09 -29.05
CA GLU A 1186 -8.25 -26.67 -28.20
C GLU A 1186 -8.00 -25.16 -28.26
N TYR A 1187 -8.07 -24.55 -29.45
CA TYR A 1187 -7.94 -23.09 -29.62
C TYR A 1187 -9.13 -22.36 -29.01
N GLU A 1188 -10.35 -22.86 -29.24
CA GLU A 1188 -11.57 -22.28 -28.68
C GLU A 1188 -11.57 -22.34 -27.14
N LYS A 1189 -11.11 -23.46 -26.56
CA LYS A 1189 -10.93 -23.59 -25.11
C LYS A 1189 -9.90 -22.58 -24.60
N ARG A 1190 -8.78 -22.40 -25.31
CA ARG A 1190 -7.71 -21.50 -24.89
C ARG A 1190 -8.10 -20.03 -24.97
N ILE A 1191 -8.86 -19.63 -26.00
CA ILE A 1191 -9.46 -18.29 -26.07
C ILE A 1191 -10.42 -18.08 -24.89
N ARG A 1192 -11.30 -19.03 -24.60
CA ARG A 1192 -12.23 -18.91 -23.46
C ARG A 1192 -11.51 -18.74 -22.13
N GLU A 1193 -10.39 -19.45 -21.93
CA GLU A 1193 -9.53 -19.28 -20.75
C GLU A 1193 -8.89 -17.87 -20.71
N PHE A 1194 -8.42 -17.34 -21.84
CA PHE A 1194 -7.87 -15.99 -21.94
C PHE A 1194 -8.92 -14.90 -21.69
N GLU A 1195 -10.11 -15.03 -22.29
CA GLU A 1195 -11.23 -14.10 -22.06
C GLU A 1195 -11.68 -14.12 -20.59
N ALA A 1196 -11.73 -15.29 -19.97
CA ALA A 1196 -12.05 -15.41 -18.56
C ALA A 1196 -10.98 -14.73 -17.68
N SER A 1197 -9.70 -14.89 -18.02
CA SER A 1197 -8.59 -14.22 -17.32
C SER A 1197 -8.65 -12.69 -17.47
N PHE A 1198 -8.90 -12.18 -18.67
CA PHE A 1198 -9.05 -10.75 -18.91
C PHE A 1198 -10.24 -10.14 -18.15
N LYS A 1199 -11.40 -10.82 -18.19
CA LYS A 1199 -12.57 -10.40 -17.40
C LYS A 1199 -12.25 -10.36 -15.91
N ALA A 1200 -11.56 -11.38 -15.39
CA ALA A 1200 -11.14 -11.40 -13.99
C ALA A 1200 -10.20 -10.23 -13.63
N GLN A 1201 -9.21 -9.93 -14.47
CA GLN A 1201 -8.30 -8.79 -14.27
C GLN A 1201 -9.03 -7.45 -14.30
N GLN A 1202 -10.00 -7.29 -15.20
CA GLN A 1202 -10.81 -6.09 -15.28
C GLN A 1202 -11.68 -5.91 -14.02
N THR A 1203 -12.32 -6.99 -13.55
CA THR A 1203 -13.07 -6.99 -12.29
C THR A 1203 -12.18 -6.62 -11.11
N MET A 1204 -10.97 -7.16 -11.03
CA MET A 1204 -10.00 -6.82 -9.98
C MET A 1204 -9.61 -5.35 -10.00
N LEU A 1205 -9.38 -4.77 -11.19
CA LEU A 1205 -9.07 -3.35 -11.32
C LEU A 1205 -10.25 -2.48 -10.85
N ILE A 1206 -11.49 -2.85 -11.19
CA ILE A 1206 -12.69 -2.13 -10.74
C ILE A 1206 -12.78 -2.15 -9.21
N ARG A 1207 -12.54 -3.30 -8.57
CA ARG A 1207 -12.52 -3.43 -7.10
C ARG A 1207 -11.46 -2.54 -6.45
N GLU A 1208 -10.23 -2.60 -6.97
CA GLU A 1208 -9.12 -1.77 -6.49
C GLU A 1208 -9.46 -0.27 -6.54
N LEU A 1209 -9.95 0.20 -7.68
CA LEU A 1209 -10.27 1.62 -7.85
C LEU A 1209 -11.45 2.03 -6.97
N THR A 1210 -12.42 1.13 -6.76
CA THR A 1210 -13.56 1.39 -5.86
C THR A 1210 -13.11 1.60 -4.42
N ASN A 1211 -12.17 0.77 -3.93
CA ASN A 1211 -11.58 0.96 -2.60
C ASN A 1211 -10.76 2.25 -2.49
N ALA A 1212 -10.02 2.61 -3.54
CA ALA A 1212 -9.24 3.86 -3.56
C ALA A 1212 -10.14 5.09 -3.46
N GLU A 1213 -11.22 5.14 -4.23
CA GLU A 1213 -12.23 6.21 -4.16
C GLU A 1213 -12.89 6.28 -2.77
N GLY A 1214 -13.19 5.12 -2.16
CA GLY A 1214 -13.71 5.04 -0.79
C GLY A 1214 -12.74 5.51 0.30
N LEU A 1215 -11.42 5.44 0.07
CA LEU A 1215 -10.41 5.98 0.98
C LEU A 1215 -10.30 7.50 0.91
N GLU A 1216 -10.58 8.10 -0.25
CA GLU A 1216 -10.43 9.55 -0.48
C GLU A 1216 -11.68 10.36 -0.11
N HIS A 1217 -12.88 9.79 -0.20
CA HIS A 1217 -14.13 10.56 -0.24
C HIS A 1217 -15.09 10.38 0.94
N HIS A 1218 -14.63 9.82 2.06
CA HIS A 1218 -15.51 9.24 3.09
C HIS A 1218 -15.41 9.81 4.50
#